data_AF-A0A9X2MM66-F1
#
_entry.id   AF-A0A9X2MM66-F1
#
_cell.length_a   1.000
_cell.length_b   1.000
_cell.length_c   1.000
_cell.angle_alpha   90.00
_cell.angle_beta   90.00
_cell.angle_gamma   90.00
#
_symmetry.space_group_name_H-M   'P 1'
#
loop_
_entity.id
_entity.type
_entity.pdbx_description
1 polymer ?
#
loop_
_entity_poly.entity_id
_entity_poly.type
_entity_poly.pdbx_seq_one_letter_code
_entity_poly.pdbx_strand_id
1 'polypeptide(L)'
;MKTRTWKLLIPTGIIAIALVALAAVFWQGKPGQSSAGDPLPSPTSITEVPQVEVPKEQYDVIVVGTDPEGVMAAVSASRNGLKTLLVESRNREILGGLFTVGWLNSLDMNWISGSKDYYNKGLFKEWFDQIEGDSFDITTAANAFHSMVEAEENLEVRMGLEKIDPIVEEAADGTIAVNGAKLSMGDGTSVDVSASAVIDATQDADFAAAAGAPFTFGREDIGDNETLMAVTPVYKLTGVTPEVWKDITDTLRNGDDDPLTDANEHSAWGFKEMWQYVSTNPDRIRTRGPNLGRLNDESMLVNAVQIFDVDPFDQASVEEAYEIARKEIPLMLDYMKKIYPALEPVELGDIATELYVRETRHLIGEYRLSVVDLLEQTPHYDDIAYGSYPVDIQSTSPTNTGAVLMDPVKYGVPFRALVPQDVDGLLVVGRSASFDTLPHGSARVVPLGMATGQAAGAAVKIAMDENVTLRELGASETLIKKLQAKLTEQGMDLNPPATEPYAFMSHPQYVGMKAAASMAIAQGGYSNDFALDEPSNPQRMFQNMAGVTKVHKEAIPHLASAATEGMSEEDKKTIPLTLEQAAYTIALALYGDAEPAGSLERLTAEGVLTQASLQTIEDQAKLTNGDVYMLIKDAVQKAAGVTY
;
A
#
# COMPACT_ATOMS: atom_id res chain seq x y z
N MET A 1 -11.76 -63.45 55.50
CA MET A 1 -10.87 -62.27 55.54
C MET A 1 -11.28 -61.32 54.42
N LYS A 2 -11.28 -60.02 54.74
CA LYS A 2 -11.55 -58.85 53.86
C LYS A 2 -10.78 -58.97 52.52
N THR A 3 -11.26 -58.49 51.38
CA THR A 3 -11.52 -57.07 51.06
C THR A 3 -12.39 -56.89 49.81
N ARG A 4 -13.25 -55.87 49.85
CA ARG A 4 -14.02 -55.27 48.75
C ARG A 4 -13.12 -54.76 47.61
N THR A 5 -13.60 -54.86 46.38
CA THR A 5 -13.40 -53.82 45.35
C THR A 5 -14.63 -53.77 44.43
N TRP A 6 -15.44 -52.73 44.61
CA TRP A 6 -16.31 -52.19 43.58
C TRP A 6 -15.44 -51.29 42.70
N LYS A 7 -15.38 -51.53 41.39
CA LYS A 7 -15.03 -50.50 40.40
C LYS A 7 -15.82 -50.73 39.11
N LEU A 8 -16.82 -49.88 38.94
CA LEU A 8 -17.23 -49.20 37.71
C LEU A 8 -16.88 -49.92 36.39
N LEU A 9 -17.85 -50.67 35.88
CA LEU A 9 -18.08 -50.74 34.44
C LEU A 9 -18.99 -49.55 34.08
N ILE A 10 -18.71 -48.91 32.94
CA ILE A 10 -19.21 -47.61 32.44
C ILE A 10 -18.31 -46.46 32.95
N PRO A 11 -17.40 -45.91 32.11
CA PRO A 11 -17.80 -45.12 30.95
C PRO A 11 -16.79 -45.15 29.78
N THR A 12 -16.83 -46.15 28.90
CA THR A 12 -16.12 -46.05 27.60
C THR A 12 -17.05 -45.60 26.47
N GLY A 13 -18.33 -45.97 26.52
CA GLY A 13 -19.33 -45.52 25.55
C GLY A 13 -19.72 -44.04 25.68
N ILE A 14 -19.79 -43.52 26.91
CA ILE A 14 -20.16 -42.10 27.14
C ILE A 14 -18.99 -41.16 26.78
N ILE A 15 -17.73 -41.59 26.98
CA ILE A 15 -16.56 -40.81 26.58
C ILE A 15 -16.41 -40.81 25.06
N ALA A 16 -16.70 -41.92 24.36
CA ALA A 16 -16.66 -41.95 22.90
C ALA A 16 -17.76 -41.08 22.26
N ILE A 17 -18.98 -41.09 22.81
CA ILE A 17 -20.07 -40.23 22.32
C ILE A 17 -19.82 -38.76 22.68
N ALA A 18 -19.25 -38.47 23.85
CA ALA A 18 -18.86 -37.12 24.23
C ALA A 18 -17.68 -36.60 23.40
N LEU A 19 -16.73 -37.44 23.00
CA LEU A 19 -15.61 -37.05 22.11
C LEU A 19 -16.07 -36.86 20.66
N VAL A 20 -17.04 -37.62 20.17
CA VAL A 20 -17.64 -37.40 18.84
C VAL A 20 -18.53 -36.16 18.86
N ALA A 21 -19.27 -35.90 19.94
CA ALA A 21 -20.06 -34.68 20.10
C ALA A 21 -19.17 -33.44 20.32
N LEU A 22 -18.07 -33.55 21.08
CA LEU A 22 -17.07 -32.49 21.22
C LEU A 22 -16.31 -32.26 19.91
N ALA A 23 -15.98 -33.30 19.15
CA ALA A 23 -15.41 -33.15 17.81
C ALA A 23 -16.41 -32.50 16.84
N ALA A 24 -17.70 -32.83 16.91
CA ALA A 24 -18.75 -32.19 16.11
C ALA A 24 -18.98 -30.72 16.52
N VAL A 25 -18.87 -30.39 17.81
CA VAL A 25 -18.92 -29.00 18.31
C VAL A 25 -17.62 -28.23 18.00
N PHE A 26 -16.47 -28.90 17.94
CA PHE A 26 -15.20 -28.30 17.48
C PHE A 26 -15.17 -28.11 15.96
N TRP A 27 -15.88 -28.96 15.22
CA TRP A 27 -16.05 -28.84 13.77
C TRP A 27 -17.12 -27.79 13.41
N GLN A 28 -18.18 -27.67 14.21
CA GLN A 28 -19.15 -26.56 14.16
C GLN A 28 -18.62 -25.26 14.80
N GLY A 29 -17.44 -25.31 15.42
CA GLY A 29 -16.76 -24.22 16.10
C GLY A 29 -15.54 -23.69 15.35
N LYS A 30 -15.45 -23.89 14.03
CA LYS A 30 -14.68 -23.01 13.16
C LYS A 30 -15.55 -21.79 12.82
N PRO A 31 -15.31 -20.59 13.37
CA PRO A 31 -15.84 -19.38 12.78
C PRO A 31 -15.11 -19.17 11.44
N GLY A 32 -15.87 -19.12 10.35
CA GLY A 32 -15.35 -18.84 8.99
C GLY A 32 -15.23 -20.04 8.06
N GLN A 33 -16.15 -21.02 8.13
CA GLN A 33 -16.53 -21.79 6.95
C GLN A 33 -18.06 -21.76 6.85
N SER A 34 -18.63 -20.58 6.56
CA SER A 34 -19.87 -20.55 5.79
C SER A 34 -19.59 -21.25 4.46
N SER A 35 -20.51 -22.10 4.02
CA SER A 35 -20.40 -22.67 2.68
C SER A 35 -20.57 -21.54 1.67
N ALA A 36 -19.68 -21.44 0.69
CA ALA A 36 -19.89 -20.52 -0.41
C ALA A 36 -21.25 -20.85 -1.06
N GLY A 37 -22.19 -19.91 -1.00
CA GLY A 37 -23.61 -20.13 -1.36
C GLY A 37 -24.62 -19.88 -0.23
N ASP A 38 -24.19 -19.53 0.99
CA ASP A 38 -25.10 -19.01 2.00
C ASP A 38 -25.79 -17.72 1.49
N PRO A 39 -27.07 -17.48 1.85
CA PRO A 39 -27.81 -16.31 1.41
C PRO A 39 -27.18 -15.04 2.00
N LEU A 40 -26.80 -14.12 1.13
CA LEU A 40 -26.27 -12.82 1.51
C LEU A 40 -27.30 -12.02 2.33
N PRO A 41 -26.84 -11.03 3.12
CA PRO A 41 -27.73 -10.01 3.64
C PRO A 41 -28.59 -9.41 2.51
N SER A 42 -29.84 -9.06 2.82
CA SER A 42 -30.67 -8.35 1.86
C SER A 42 -30.01 -7.01 1.47
N PRO A 43 -30.03 -6.62 0.18
CA PRO A 43 -29.57 -5.30 -0.25
C PRO A 43 -30.18 -4.19 0.61
N THR A 44 -29.34 -3.24 1.01
CA THR A 44 -29.77 -2.04 1.70
C THR A 44 -29.78 -0.85 0.74
N SER A 45 -30.58 0.17 1.05
CA SER A 45 -30.52 1.44 0.34
C SER A 45 -29.41 2.31 0.93
N ILE A 46 -28.74 3.08 0.09
CA ILE A 46 -27.81 4.12 0.54
C ILE A 46 -28.55 5.14 1.41
N THR A 47 -27.96 5.52 2.55
CA THR A 47 -28.45 6.62 3.38
C THR A 47 -27.90 7.95 2.90
N GLU A 48 -28.62 9.04 3.15
CA GLU A 48 -28.10 10.38 2.85
C GLU A 48 -27.07 10.79 3.90
N VAL A 49 -26.00 11.44 3.45
CA VAL A 49 -25.03 12.11 4.32
C VAL A 49 -25.63 13.45 4.74
N PRO A 50 -25.79 13.75 6.04
CA PRO A 50 -26.22 15.08 6.47
C PRO A 50 -25.19 16.13 6.03
N GLN A 51 -25.61 17.10 5.22
CA GLN A 51 -24.74 18.18 4.74
C GLN A 51 -25.24 19.55 5.23
N VAL A 52 -24.30 20.45 5.50
CA VAL A 52 -24.60 21.86 5.71
C VAL A 52 -24.57 22.60 4.39
N GLU A 53 -25.53 23.51 4.14
CA GLU A 53 -25.50 24.34 2.92
C GLU A 53 -24.36 25.37 2.97
N VAL A 54 -24.22 26.04 4.12
CA VAL A 54 -23.22 27.08 4.37
C VAL A 54 -22.44 26.70 5.62
N PRO A 55 -21.15 26.35 5.50
CA PRO A 55 -20.28 26.13 6.65
C PRO A 55 -20.15 27.38 7.53
N LYS A 56 -19.78 27.17 8.79
CA LYS A 56 -19.39 28.24 9.72
C LYS A 56 -18.12 28.93 9.23
N GLU A 57 -17.89 30.16 9.70
CA GLU A 57 -16.67 30.93 9.36
C GLU A 57 -15.39 30.38 10.03
N GLN A 58 -15.54 29.58 11.09
CA GLN A 58 -14.43 29.06 11.87
C GLN A 58 -14.69 27.65 12.41
N TYR A 59 -13.69 26.79 12.26
CA TYR A 59 -13.62 25.45 12.86
C TYR A 59 -12.32 25.29 13.64
N ASP A 60 -12.23 24.24 14.43
CA ASP A 60 -10.95 23.85 15.04
C ASP A 60 -10.08 23.15 13.98
N VAL A 61 -10.71 22.31 13.15
CA VAL A 61 -10.06 21.56 12.08
C VAL A 61 -10.94 21.42 10.84
N ILE A 62 -10.31 21.52 9.67
CA ILE A 62 -10.90 21.14 8.38
C ILE A 62 -10.23 19.86 7.90
N VAL A 63 -11.03 18.90 7.43
CA VAL A 63 -10.54 17.68 6.77
C VAL A 63 -10.94 17.74 5.30
N VAL A 64 -9.97 17.62 4.40
CA VAL A 64 -10.17 17.75 2.95
C VAL A 64 -10.08 16.36 2.31
N GLY A 65 -11.16 15.91 1.68
CA GLY A 65 -11.26 14.60 1.02
C GLY A 65 -12.08 13.59 1.83
N THR A 66 -12.98 12.87 1.16
CA THR A 66 -13.90 11.90 1.79
C THR A 66 -13.55 10.43 1.50
N ASP A 67 -12.31 10.15 1.11
CA ASP A 67 -11.76 8.79 1.16
C ASP A 67 -11.74 8.26 2.61
N PRO A 68 -11.62 6.93 2.82
CA PRO A 68 -11.78 6.33 4.15
C PRO A 68 -10.92 7.00 5.24
N GLU A 69 -9.69 7.40 4.91
CA GLU A 69 -8.75 8.08 5.79
C GLU A 69 -9.26 9.46 6.25
N GLY A 70 -9.86 10.22 5.34
CA GLY A 70 -10.46 11.52 5.65
C GLY A 70 -11.68 11.39 6.54
N VAL A 71 -12.53 10.37 6.30
CA VAL A 71 -13.65 10.07 7.19
C VAL A 71 -13.15 9.71 8.59
N MET A 72 -12.12 8.86 8.72
CA MET A 72 -11.54 8.51 10.02
C MET A 72 -10.91 9.71 10.74
N ALA A 73 -10.24 10.60 10.00
CA ALA A 73 -9.68 11.82 10.56
C ALA A 73 -10.78 12.74 11.11
N ALA A 74 -11.85 12.96 10.34
CA ALA A 74 -12.95 13.83 10.74
C ALA A 74 -13.71 13.28 11.96
N VAL A 75 -14.02 11.98 11.96
CA VAL A 75 -14.66 11.29 13.10
C VAL A 75 -13.76 11.38 14.33
N SER A 76 -12.47 11.05 14.21
CA SER A 76 -11.52 11.13 15.33
C SER A 76 -11.43 12.54 15.92
N ALA A 77 -11.36 13.57 15.07
CA ALA A 77 -11.24 14.94 15.52
C ALA A 77 -12.50 15.39 16.29
N SER A 78 -13.68 15.14 15.73
CA SER A 78 -14.96 15.45 16.39
C SER A 78 -15.13 14.67 17.69
N ARG A 79 -14.79 13.38 17.72
CA ARG A 79 -14.89 12.53 18.91
C ARG A 79 -13.96 12.96 20.03
N ASN A 80 -12.86 13.63 19.69
CA ASN A 80 -11.96 14.30 20.63
C ASN A 80 -12.44 15.69 21.05
N GLY A 81 -13.62 16.13 20.59
CA GLY A 81 -14.30 17.36 20.98
C GLY A 81 -14.01 18.56 20.09
N LEU A 82 -13.39 18.37 18.92
CA LEU A 82 -13.09 19.45 17.99
C LEU A 82 -14.29 19.77 17.11
N LYS A 83 -14.56 21.07 16.88
CA LYS A 83 -15.45 21.51 15.81
C LYS A 83 -14.79 21.20 14.48
N THR A 84 -15.39 20.28 13.74
CA THR A 84 -14.77 19.67 12.57
C THR A 84 -15.61 19.93 11.34
N LEU A 85 -14.96 20.29 10.23
CA LEU A 85 -15.59 20.37 8.92
C LEU A 85 -14.94 19.36 7.98
N LEU A 86 -15.70 18.42 7.44
CA LEU A 86 -15.28 17.51 6.37
C LEU A 86 -15.76 18.05 5.01
N VAL A 87 -14.84 18.25 4.08
CA VAL A 87 -15.13 18.84 2.76
C VAL A 87 -14.68 17.96 1.59
N GLU A 88 -15.43 18.00 0.49
CA GLU A 88 -15.12 17.27 -0.75
C GLU A 88 -15.38 18.13 -1.99
N SER A 89 -14.43 18.13 -2.92
CA SER A 89 -14.50 18.85 -4.21
C SER A 89 -14.55 17.94 -5.44
N ARG A 90 -14.30 16.64 -5.28
CA ARG A 90 -14.62 15.65 -6.29
C ARG A 90 -16.14 15.52 -6.39
N ASN A 91 -16.63 15.16 -7.57
CA ASN A 91 -18.06 15.01 -7.82
C ASN A 91 -18.60 13.71 -7.19
N ARG A 92 -18.66 13.68 -5.85
CA ARG A 92 -19.10 12.56 -5.02
C ARG A 92 -20.33 12.95 -4.23
N GLU A 93 -21.25 12.01 -4.09
CA GLU A 93 -22.47 12.15 -3.28
C GLU A 93 -22.49 11.17 -2.09
N ILE A 94 -21.45 10.32 -1.99
CA ILE A 94 -21.32 9.27 -0.98
C ILE A 94 -19.91 9.31 -0.36
N LEU A 95 -19.81 8.97 0.92
CA LEU A 95 -18.51 8.87 1.61
C LEU A 95 -17.79 7.56 1.24
N GLY A 96 -16.48 7.52 1.46
CA GLY A 96 -15.67 6.30 1.33
C GLY A 96 -14.84 6.21 0.05
N GLY A 97 -14.96 7.18 -0.87
CA GLY A 97 -14.05 7.39 -2.00
C GLY A 97 -13.71 6.10 -2.76
N LEU A 98 -12.44 5.67 -2.70
CA LEU A 98 -11.95 4.47 -3.39
C LEU A 98 -12.79 3.21 -3.13
N PHE A 99 -13.41 3.04 -1.95
CA PHE A 99 -14.27 1.90 -1.65
C PHE A 99 -15.66 2.00 -2.32
N THR A 100 -16.20 3.19 -2.48
CA THR A 100 -17.62 3.40 -2.81
C THR A 100 -17.85 3.94 -4.21
N VAL A 101 -16.98 4.81 -4.72
CA VAL A 101 -17.02 5.32 -6.11
C VAL A 101 -15.89 4.72 -6.98
N GLY A 102 -14.77 4.35 -6.36
CA GLY A 102 -13.70 3.58 -7.02
C GLY A 102 -13.95 2.08 -7.05
N TRP A 103 -14.97 1.61 -6.30
CA TRP A 103 -15.42 0.21 -6.21
C TRP A 103 -14.32 -0.79 -5.81
N LEU A 104 -13.27 -0.35 -5.14
CA LEU A 104 -12.29 -1.28 -4.57
C LEU A 104 -12.89 -1.92 -3.30
N ASN A 105 -13.64 -3.00 -3.48
CA ASN A 105 -14.37 -3.65 -2.39
C ASN A 105 -13.69 -4.89 -1.82
N SER A 106 -12.37 -5.02 -2.02
CA SER A 106 -11.53 -6.04 -1.41
C SER A 106 -10.36 -5.37 -0.71
N LEU A 107 -10.12 -5.73 0.55
CA LEU A 107 -9.15 -5.10 1.42
C LEU A 107 -7.80 -5.80 1.38
N ASP A 108 -6.76 -5.01 1.14
CA ASP A 108 -5.38 -5.38 1.43
C ASP A 108 -5.14 -5.22 2.94
N MET A 109 -5.25 -6.32 3.68
CA MET A 109 -5.27 -6.33 5.14
C MET A 109 -3.88 -6.48 5.77
N ASN A 110 -3.62 -5.75 6.85
CA ASN A 110 -2.43 -5.91 7.70
C ASN A 110 -2.65 -7.01 8.75
N TRP A 111 -2.62 -8.26 8.30
CA TRP A 111 -2.78 -9.43 9.18
C TRP A 111 -1.60 -9.61 10.13
N ILE A 112 -1.89 -10.12 11.32
CA ILE A 112 -0.89 -10.61 12.26
C ILE A 112 -0.44 -11.98 11.80
N SER A 113 0.86 -12.14 11.54
CA SER A 113 1.44 -13.39 11.02
C SER A 113 1.01 -14.61 11.86
N GLY A 114 0.49 -15.63 11.17
CA GLY A 114 -0.01 -16.87 11.81
C GLY A 114 -1.34 -16.73 12.56
N SER A 115 -2.03 -15.60 12.45
CA SER A 115 -3.31 -15.31 13.11
C SER A 115 -4.39 -14.90 12.10
N LYS A 116 -5.66 -14.96 12.52
CA LYS A 116 -6.80 -14.33 11.82
C LYS A 116 -7.07 -12.90 12.30
N ASP A 117 -6.22 -12.39 13.19
CA ASP A 117 -6.31 -11.05 13.74
C ASP A 117 -5.46 -10.07 12.92
N TYR A 118 -5.74 -8.77 13.01
CA TYR A 118 -5.13 -7.71 12.20
C TYR A 118 -4.68 -6.52 13.07
N TYR A 119 -3.68 -5.77 12.63
CA TYR A 119 -3.09 -4.68 13.44
C TYR A 119 -3.95 -3.42 13.52
N ASN A 120 -4.66 -3.05 12.46
CA ASN A 120 -5.42 -1.80 12.43
C ASN A 120 -6.67 -1.93 13.31
N LYS A 121 -6.70 -1.33 14.51
CA LYS A 121 -7.85 -1.34 15.43
C LYS A 121 -8.53 0.04 15.45
N GLY A 122 -9.12 0.43 16.59
CA GLY A 122 -9.80 1.73 16.74
C GLY A 122 -10.95 1.90 15.75
N LEU A 123 -11.00 3.06 15.09
CA LEU A 123 -12.07 3.42 14.16
C LEU A 123 -12.13 2.50 12.93
N PHE A 124 -10.99 1.99 12.45
CA PHE A 124 -11.00 0.97 11.40
C PHE A 124 -11.81 -0.24 11.83
N LYS A 125 -11.61 -0.73 13.06
CA LYS A 125 -12.36 -1.87 13.58
C LYS A 125 -13.85 -1.55 13.76
N GLU A 126 -14.18 -0.36 14.24
CA GLU A 126 -15.58 0.08 14.35
C GLU A 126 -16.30 0.05 12.99
N TRP A 127 -15.63 0.48 11.93
CA TRP A 127 -16.16 0.40 10.56
C TRP A 127 -16.18 -1.05 10.05
N PHE A 128 -15.07 -1.78 10.22
CA PHE A 128 -14.90 -3.15 9.73
C PHE A 128 -15.91 -4.13 10.33
N ASP A 129 -16.30 -3.93 11.60
CA ASP A 129 -17.33 -4.73 12.27
C ASP A 129 -18.76 -4.51 11.71
N GLN A 130 -18.96 -3.48 10.88
CA GLN A 130 -20.25 -3.16 10.26
C GLN A 130 -20.37 -3.66 8.82
N ILE A 131 -19.29 -4.22 8.25
CA ILE A 131 -19.26 -4.75 6.88
C ILE A 131 -19.08 -6.28 6.88
N GLU A 132 -19.17 -6.88 5.71
CA GLU A 132 -19.20 -8.33 5.53
C GLU A 132 -17.84 -9.02 5.74
N GLY A 133 -16.73 -8.28 5.66
CA GLY A 133 -15.39 -8.79 5.90
C GLY A 133 -14.32 -8.17 5.00
N ASP A 134 -13.40 -8.99 4.51
CA ASP A 134 -12.28 -8.56 3.66
C ASP A 134 -12.67 -8.30 2.20
N SER A 135 -13.86 -8.75 1.77
CA SER A 135 -14.63 -8.08 0.72
C SER A 135 -16.03 -7.75 1.22
N PHE A 136 -16.60 -6.68 0.68
CA PHE A 136 -17.82 -6.09 1.23
C PHE A 136 -18.76 -5.53 0.16
N ASP A 137 -20.00 -5.29 0.57
CA ASP A 137 -20.96 -4.55 -0.23
C ASP A 137 -20.69 -3.04 -0.10
N ILE A 138 -20.56 -2.36 -1.24
CA ILE A 138 -20.22 -0.93 -1.28
C ILE A 138 -21.28 -0.04 -0.61
N THR A 139 -22.54 -0.48 -0.57
CA THR A 139 -23.63 0.27 0.09
C THR A 139 -23.57 0.07 1.60
N THR A 140 -23.30 -1.16 2.06
CA THR A 140 -23.03 -1.45 3.47
C THR A 140 -21.84 -0.62 3.97
N ALA A 141 -20.73 -0.62 3.23
CA ALA A 141 -19.53 0.15 3.54
C ALA A 141 -19.78 1.67 3.61
N ALA A 142 -20.50 2.22 2.62
CA ALA A 142 -20.87 3.63 2.61
C ALA A 142 -21.75 3.99 3.82
N ASN A 143 -22.78 3.19 4.09
CA ASN A 143 -23.67 3.41 5.23
C ASN A 143 -22.93 3.35 6.56
N ALA A 144 -21.93 2.48 6.71
CA ALA A 144 -21.09 2.43 7.91
C ALA A 144 -20.31 3.75 8.11
N PHE A 145 -19.74 4.34 7.04
CA PHE A 145 -19.14 5.68 7.13
C PHE A 145 -20.18 6.75 7.48
N HIS A 146 -21.36 6.72 6.84
CA HIS A 146 -22.42 7.69 7.09
C HIS A 146 -22.87 7.65 8.55
N SER A 147 -23.09 6.47 9.11
CA SER A 147 -23.46 6.29 10.52
C SER A 147 -22.37 6.75 11.49
N MET A 148 -21.09 6.52 11.17
CA MET A 148 -19.99 7.02 11.99
C MET A 148 -19.92 8.54 11.98
N VAL A 149 -20.16 9.19 10.84
CA VAL A 149 -20.21 10.65 10.73
C VAL A 149 -21.45 11.23 11.44
N GLU A 150 -22.62 10.62 11.27
CA GLU A 150 -23.87 11.07 11.89
C GLU A 150 -23.83 10.97 13.43
N ALA A 151 -23.04 10.04 13.98
CA ALA A 151 -22.86 9.89 15.42
C ALA A 151 -22.07 11.03 16.08
N GLU A 152 -21.44 11.92 15.30
CA GLU A 152 -20.49 12.92 15.78
C GLU A 152 -21.11 14.34 15.79
N GLU A 153 -21.55 14.82 16.96
CA GLU A 153 -22.30 16.08 17.09
C GLU A 153 -21.53 17.35 16.65
N ASN A 154 -20.20 17.31 16.65
CA ASN A 154 -19.34 18.45 16.28
C ASN A 154 -18.79 18.35 14.85
N LEU A 155 -19.28 17.40 14.06
CA LEU A 155 -18.85 17.17 12.69
C LEU A 155 -19.89 17.70 11.70
N GLU A 156 -19.49 18.67 10.88
CA GLU A 156 -20.27 19.12 9.72
C GLU A 156 -19.63 18.62 8.42
N VAL A 157 -20.46 18.31 7.43
CA VAL A 157 -20.02 17.84 6.12
C VAL A 157 -20.49 18.80 5.02
N ARG A 158 -19.61 19.09 4.06
CA ARG A 158 -19.96 19.83 2.84
C ARG A 158 -19.31 19.17 1.62
N MET A 159 -20.11 18.50 0.79
CA MET A 159 -19.66 17.85 -0.45
C MET A 159 -20.15 18.62 -1.70
N GLY A 160 -19.66 18.24 -2.88
CA GLY A 160 -20.05 18.90 -4.13
C GLY A 160 -19.54 20.33 -4.25
N LEU A 161 -18.39 20.61 -3.63
CA LEU A 161 -17.64 21.83 -3.89
C LEU A 161 -17.00 21.74 -5.28
N GLU A 162 -16.82 22.87 -5.95
CA GLU A 162 -16.08 22.90 -7.22
C GLU A 162 -14.57 22.86 -6.96
N LYS A 163 -14.13 23.54 -5.89
CA LYS A 163 -12.71 23.67 -5.56
C LYS A 163 -12.51 23.98 -4.08
N ILE A 164 -11.40 23.51 -3.53
CA ILE A 164 -10.95 23.81 -2.17
C ILE A 164 -9.51 24.31 -2.26
N ASP A 165 -9.28 25.58 -1.94
CA ASP A 165 -7.95 26.19 -1.98
C ASP A 165 -7.44 26.47 -0.55
N PRO A 166 -6.14 26.27 -0.26
CA PRO A 166 -5.60 26.58 1.05
C PRO A 166 -5.53 28.09 1.29
N ILE A 167 -5.83 28.50 2.52
CA ILE A 167 -5.56 29.86 3.01
C ILE A 167 -4.23 29.81 3.76
N VAL A 168 -3.20 30.44 3.19
CA VAL A 168 -1.83 30.41 3.71
C VAL A 168 -1.33 31.77 4.16
N GLU A 169 -0.50 31.78 5.20
CA GLU A 169 0.28 32.93 5.65
C GLU A 169 1.77 32.57 5.62
N GLU A 170 2.60 33.46 5.08
CA GLU A 170 4.06 33.27 5.02
C GLU A 170 4.73 34.08 6.14
N ALA A 171 5.53 33.40 6.96
CA ALA A 171 6.34 34.01 8.00
C ALA A 171 7.62 34.66 7.42
N ALA A 172 8.26 35.54 8.20
CA ALA A 172 9.45 36.25 7.76
C ALA A 172 10.68 35.35 7.52
N ASP A 173 10.68 34.12 8.05
CA ASP A 173 11.72 33.12 7.84
C ASP A 173 11.45 32.18 6.64
N GLY A 174 10.34 32.40 5.93
CA GLY A 174 9.92 31.61 4.76
C GLY A 174 9.00 30.43 5.08
N THR A 175 8.71 30.15 6.36
CA THR A 175 7.77 29.10 6.76
C THR A 175 6.35 29.48 6.34
N ILE A 176 5.63 28.55 5.72
CA ILE A 176 4.23 28.73 5.35
C ILE A 176 3.35 28.14 6.44
N ALA A 177 2.27 28.82 6.82
CA ALA A 177 1.26 28.30 7.74
C ALA A 177 -0.11 28.23 7.04
N VAL A 178 -0.76 27.08 7.09
CA VAL A 178 -2.14 26.90 6.63
C VAL A 178 -3.10 27.28 7.78
N ASN A 179 -3.95 28.27 7.53
CA ASN A 179 -4.89 28.82 8.52
C ASN A 179 -6.37 28.58 8.16
N GLY A 180 -6.64 27.77 7.14
CA GLY A 180 -8.00 27.47 6.70
C GLY A 180 -8.08 27.07 5.22
N ALA A 181 -9.30 27.12 4.69
CA ALA A 181 -9.59 26.81 3.30
C ALA A 181 -10.63 27.75 2.71
N LYS A 182 -10.46 28.07 1.43
CA LYS A 182 -11.46 28.74 0.60
C LYS A 182 -12.27 27.68 -0.14
N LEU A 183 -13.57 27.64 0.13
CA LEU A 183 -14.51 26.67 -0.42
C LEU A 183 -15.27 27.33 -1.57
N SER A 184 -15.06 26.85 -2.80
CA SER A 184 -15.75 27.36 -4.00
C SER A 184 -16.93 26.47 -4.36
N MET A 185 -18.09 27.09 -4.58
CA MET A 185 -19.35 26.44 -4.93
C MET A 185 -19.55 26.48 -6.45
N GLY A 186 -20.28 25.52 -7.02
CA GLY A 186 -20.54 25.47 -8.47
C GLY A 186 -21.40 26.62 -9.04
N ASP A 187 -21.95 27.49 -8.20
CA ASP A 187 -22.64 28.72 -8.63
C ASP A 187 -21.68 29.92 -8.77
N GLY A 188 -20.38 29.70 -8.56
CA GLY A 188 -19.32 30.71 -8.62
C GLY A 188 -19.13 31.50 -7.33
N THR A 189 -19.88 31.19 -6.26
CA THR A 189 -19.64 31.77 -4.94
C THR A 189 -18.51 31.05 -4.20
N SER A 190 -17.91 31.72 -3.22
CA SER A 190 -16.89 31.11 -2.36
C SER A 190 -17.00 31.62 -0.93
N VAL A 191 -16.65 30.77 0.03
CA VAL A 191 -16.57 31.10 1.46
C VAL A 191 -15.17 30.79 1.96
N ASP A 192 -14.55 31.76 2.63
CA ASP A 192 -13.29 31.55 3.34
C ASP A 192 -13.61 31.03 4.75
N VAL A 193 -13.06 29.88 5.10
CA VAL A 193 -13.26 29.22 6.39
C VAL A 193 -11.92 29.10 7.10
N SER A 194 -11.84 29.67 8.30
CA SER A 194 -10.64 29.60 9.13
C SER A 194 -10.59 28.32 9.98
N ALA A 195 -9.39 27.79 10.22
CA ALA A 195 -9.16 26.64 11.08
C ALA A 195 -7.79 26.70 11.76
N SER A 196 -7.65 26.02 12.92
CA SER A 196 -6.36 25.91 13.61
C SER A 196 -5.44 24.87 12.97
N ALA A 197 -6.03 23.90 12.26
CA ALA A 197 -5.31 22.92 11.47
C ALA A 197 -6.16 22.45 10.28
N VAL A 198 -5.50 21.95 9.24
CA VAL A 198 -6.11 21.24 8.12
C VAL A 198 -5.49 19.85 8.01
N ILE A 199 -6.32 18.84 7.75
CA ILE A 199 -5.87 17.49 7.42
C ILE A 199 -6.21 17.24 5.95
N ASP A 200 -5.20 17.12 5.11
CA ASP A 200 -5.33 16.72 3.71
C ASP A 200 -5.40 15.20 3.62
N ALA A 201 -6.58 14.71 3.24
CA ALA A 201 -6.88 13.32 2.94
C ALA A 201 -7.33 13.17 1.48
N THR A 202 -7.01 14.13 0.61
CA THR A 202 -7.22 14.00 -0.83
C THR A 202 -6.35 12.88 -1.37
N GLN A 203 -6.85 12.18 -2.39
CA GLN A 203 -6.16 11.02 -2.94
C GLN A 203 -4.73 11.33 -3.43
N ASP A 204 -4.47 12.57 -3.85
CA ASP A 204 -3.24 12.97 -4.52
C ASP A 204 -2.51 14.13 -3.80
N ALA A 205 -2.88 14.40 -2.54
CA ALA A 205 -2.39 15.51 -1.73
C ALA A 205 -2.50 16.88 -2.45
N ASP A 206 -3.62 17.10 -3.14
CA ASP A 206 -3.84 18.30 -3.96
C ASP A 206 -3.87 19.56 -3.10
N PHE A 207 -4.44 19.48 -1.90
CA PHE A 207 -4.50 20.62 -0.98
C PHE A 207 -3.12 20.97 -0.44
N ALA A 208 -2.33 19.97 -0.04
CA ALA A 208 -0.96 20.14 0.43
C ALA A 208 -0.04 20.70 -0.66
N ALA A 209 -0.13 20.15 -1.87
CA ALA A 209 0.62 20.66 -3.02
C ALA A 209 0.25 22.12 -3.34
N ALA A 210 -1.04 22.47 -3.29
CA ALA A 210 -1.51 23.85 -3.46
C ALA A 210 -1.05 24.78 -2.33
N ALA A 211 -0.81 24.24 -1.12
CA ALA A 211 -0.29 25.00 0.03
C ALA A 211 1.23 25.22 -0.04
N GLY A 212 1.92 24.62 -1.01
CA GLY A 212 3.37 24.69 -1.18
C GLY A 212 4.14 23.61 -0.43
N ALA A 213 3.48 22.56 0.07
CA ALA A 213 4.16 21.45 0.71
C ALA A 213 5.05 20.71 -0.30
N PRO A 214 6.32 20.41 0.04
CA PRO A 214 7.21 19.69 -0.85
C PRO A 214 6.78 18.22 -1.00
N PHE A 215 6.99 17.65 -2.18
CA PHE A 215 6.68 16.24 -2.47
C PHE A 215 7.62 15.69 -3.55
N THR A 216 7.72 14.37 -3.63
CA THR A 216 8.22 13.67 -4.83
C THR A 216 7.05 13.11 -5.63
N PHE A 217 7.23 12.92 -6.94
CA PHE A 217 6.20 12.34 -7.79
C PHE A 217 6.55 10.92 -8.25
N GLY A 218 5.61 10.00 -8.06
CA GLY A 218 5.73 8.60 -8.45
C GLY A 218 6.97 7.97 -7.82
N ARG A 219 7.94 7.64 -8.67
CA ARG A 219 9.14 6.86 -8.33
C ARG A 219 10.41 7.73 -8.45
N GLU A 220 10.26 9.04 -8.35
CA GLU A 220 11.33 10.03 -8.47
C GLU A 220 12.46 9.79 -7.46
N ASP A 221 12.15 9.31 -6.26
CA ASP A 221 13.12 8.99 -5.20
C ASP A 221 14.11 7.88 -5.57
N ILE A 222 13.75 7.04 -6.55
CA ILE A 222 14.64 6.02 -7.15
C ILE A 222 15.05 6.38 -8.59
N GLY A 223 15.04 7.68 -8.92
CA GLY A 223 15.48 8.20 -10.21
C GLY A 223 14.55 7.86 -11.38
N ASP A 224 13.25 7.69 -11.11
CA ASP A 224 12.23 7.32 -12.08
C ASP A 224 11.02 8.27 -12.03
N ASN A 225 11.10 9.40 -12.72
CA ASN A 225 10.02 10.39 -12.74
C ASN A 225 9.05 10.26 -13.93
N GLU A 226 9.26 9.27 -14.81
CA GLU A 226 8.45 9.08 -16.02
C GLU A 226 7.48 7.89 -15.90
N THR A 227 7.81 6.87 -15.10
CA THR A 227 6.95 5.69 -14.99
C THR A 227 5.94 5.81 -13.86
N LEU A 228 4.71 5.44 -14.16
CA LEU A 228 3.61 5.34 -13.20
C LEU A 228 3.16 3.90 -13.07
N MET A 229 2.71 3.52 -11.88
CA MET A 229 2.00 2.26 -11.70
C MET A 229 0.69 2.31 -12.48
N ALA A 230 0.28 1.17 -13.04
CA ALA A 230 -0.96 1.07 -13.78
C ALA A 230 -2.15 1.61 -12.98
N VAL A 231 -3.15 2.12 -13.66
CA VAL A 231 -4.47 2.41 -13.05
C VAL A 231 -5.41 1.25 -13.32
N THR A 232 -6.42 1.09 -12.47
CA THR A 232 -7.43 0.04 -12.67
C THR A 232 -8.85 0.62 -12.68
N PRO A 233 -9.60 0.49 -13.79
CA PRO A 233 -11.04 0.67 -13.78
C PRO A 233 -11.71 -0.59 -13.23
N VAL A 234 -12.20 -0.53 -11.98
CA VAL A 234 -13.04 -1.61 -11.45
C VAL A 234 -14.37 -1.62 -12.19
N TYR A 235 -14.92 -2.79 -12.50
CA TYR A 235 -16.20 -2.92 -13.18
C TYR A 235 -17.15 -3.87 -12.47
N LYS A 236 -18.45 -3.60 -12.60
CA LYS A 236 -19.53 -4.38 -12.03
C LYS A 236 -20.03 -5.41 -13.03
N LEU A 237 -20.28 -6.62 -12.55
CA LEU A 237 -20.93 -7.69 -13.26
C LEU A 237 -22.23 -8.08 -12.53
N THR A 238 -23.34 -8.19 -13.25
CA THR A 238 -24.68 -8.52 -12.71
C THR A 238 -25.09 -9.95 -13.06
N GLY A 239 -26.14 -10.48 -12.43
CA GLY A 239 -26.60 -11.85 -12.66
C GLY A 239 -25.79 -12.91 -11.88
N VAL A 240 -25.13 -12.48 -10.81
CA VAL A 240 -24.32 -13.31 -9.91
C VAL A 240 -25.23 -13.88 -8.81
N THR A 241 -26.13 -14.79 -9.20
CA THR A 241 -27.02 -15.47 -8.24
C THR A 241 -26.21 -16.30 -7.23
N PRO A 242 -26.82 -16.70 -6.09
CA PRO A 242 -26.15 -17.61 -5.15
C PRO A 242 -25.59 -18.88 -5.79
N GLU A 243 -26.28 -19.43 -6.78
CA GLU A 243 -25.83 -20.61 -7.53
C GLU A 243 -24.61 -20.29 -8.39
N VAL A 244 -24.61 -19.16 -9.10
CA VAL A 244 -23.47 -18.71 -9.92
C VAL A 244 -22.24 -18.50 -9.04
N TRP A 245 -22.38 -17.80 -7.91
CA TRP A 245 -21.25 -17.59 -7.01
C TRP A 245 -20.73 -18.90 -6.45
N LYS A 246 -21.62 -19.79 -6.03
CA LYS A 246 -21.25 -21.12 -5.56
C LYS A 246 -20.44 -21.87 -6.62
N ASP A 247 -20.88 -21.87 -7.88
CA ASP A 247 -20.16 -22.54 -8.97
C ASP A 247 -18.77 -21.91 -9.23
N ILE A 248 -18.63 -20.58 -9.14
CA ILE A 248 -17.32 -19.90 -9.20
C ILE A 248 -16.41 -20.42 -8.09
N THR A 249 -16.89 -20.40 -6.84
CA THR A 249 -16.07 -20.81 -5.69
C THR A 249 -15.74 -22.30 -5.69
N ASP A 250 -16.67 -23.16 -6.12
CA ASP A 250 -16.44 -24.59 -6.26
C ASP A 250 -15.44 -24.88 -7.37
N THR A 251 -15.45 -24.12 -8.46
CA THR A 251 -14.47 -24.26 -9.54
C THR A 251 -13.07 -23.95 -9.06
N LEU A 252 -12.90 -22.86 -8.28
CA LEU A 252 -11.60 -22.49 -7.72
C LEU A 252 -11.14 -23.49 -6.64
N ARG A 253 -12.03 -23.91 -5.74
CA ARG A 253 -11.67 -24.80 -4.62
C ARG A 253 -11.50 -26.27 -4.99
N ASN A 254 -12.21 -26.75 -6.01
CA ASN A 254 -12.08 -28.13 -6.50
C ASN A 254 -11.05 -28.25 -7.64
N GLY A 255 -10.50 -27.11 -8.09
CA GLY A 255 -9.62 -26.99 -9.25
C GLY A 255 -8.18 -27.43 -8.99
N ASP A 256 -7.60 -27.12 -7.82
CA ASP A 256 -6.27 -27.57 -7.37
C ASP A 256 -6.05 -27.19 -5.88
N ASP A 257 -5.14 -27.88 -5.16
CA ASP A 257 -4.58 -27.43 -3.87
C ASP A 257 -3.62 -26.22 -4.09
N ASP A 258 -4.03 -25.27 -4.93
CA ASP A 258 -3.20 -24.16 -5.38
C ASP A 258 -3.23 -23.02 -4.35
N PRO A 259 -2.10 -22.72 -3.69
CA PRO A 259 -2.05 -21.66 -2.68
C PRO A 259 -2.23 -20.25 -3.27
N LEU A 260 -2.29 -20.12 -4.61
CA LEU A 260 -2.48 -18.86 -5.32
C LEU A 260 -3.91 -18.66 -5.82
N THR A 261 -4.86 -19.47 -5.37
CA THR A 261 -6.30 -19.28 -5.57
C THR A 261 -7.03 -19.47 -4.26
N ASP A 262 -7.98 -18.60 -3.94
CA ASP A 262 -8.91 -18.83 -2.85
C ASP A 262 -10.25 -18.15 -3.14
N ALA A 263 -11.29 -18.63 -2.47
CA ALA A 263 -12.61 -18.05 -2.52
C ALA A 263 -13.32 -18.24 -1.19
N ASN A 264 -14.17 -17.28 -0.82
CA ASN A 264 -15.05 -17.34 0.34
C ASN A 264 -16.46 -16.83 -0.06
N GLU A 265 -17.27 -16.46 0.93
CA GLU A 265 -18.64 -15.97 0.72
C GLU A 265 -18.71 -14.66 -0.09
N HIS A 266 -17.69 -13.80 0.05
CA HIS A 266 -17.64 -12.44 -0.52
C HIS A 266 -16.46 -12.20 -1.46
N SER A 267 -15.41 -13.02 -1.40
CA SER A 267 -14.15 -12.84 -2.13
C SER A 267 -13.87 -14.04 -3.02
N ALA A 268 -13.35 -13.84 -4.23
CA ALA A 268 -12.76 -14.91 -5.04
C ALA A 268 -11.59 -14.35 -5.87
N TRP A 269 -10.45 -15.04 -5.88
CA TRP A 269 -9.24 -14.60 -6.59
C TRP A 269 -8.42 -15.78 -7.10
N GLY A 270 -7.44 -15.47 -7.96
CA GLY A 270 -6.47 -16.45 -8.44
C GLY A 270 -6.76 -17.09 -9.80
N PHE A 271 -7.69 -16.54 -10.61
CA PHE A 271 -8.04 -17.10 -11.93
C PHE A 271 -6.86 -17.05 -12.93
N LYS A 272 -5.97 -18.05 -12.89
CA LYS A 272 -4.68 -18.04 -13.60
C LYS A 272 -4.83 -18.13 -15.11
N GLU A 273 -5.89 -18.75 -15.59
CA GLU A 273 -6.15 -18.84 -17.03
C GLU A 273 -6.37 -17.44 -17.64
N MET A 274 -6.75 -16.43 -16.84
CA MET A 274 -6.86 -15.05 -17.30
C MET A 274 -5.52 -14.42 -17.69
N TRP A 275 -4.38 -14.96 -17.24
CA TRP A 275 -3.06 -14.54 -17.72
C TRP A 275 -2.85 -14.85 -19.21
N GLN A 276 -3.66 -15.71 -19.81
CA GLN A 276 -3.61 -16.05 -21.24
C GLN A 276 -4.47 -15.13 -22.10
N TYR A 277 -5.26 -14.24 -21.49
CA TYR A 277 -6.00 -13.24 -22.23
C TYR A 277 -5.03 -12.27 -22.93
N VAL A 278 -5.17 -12.13 -24.24
CA VAL A 278 -4.40 -11.17 -25.03
C VAL A 278 -5.30 -9.98 -25.36
N SER A 279 -4.88 -8.81 -24.89
CA SER A 279 -5.64 -7.58 -25.09
C SER A 279 -5.69 -7.16 -26.56
N THR A 280 -6.75 -6.43 -26.94
CA THR A 280 -6.78 -5.71 -28.23
C THR A 280 -5.82 -4.51 -28.28
N ASN A 281 -5.32 -4.07 -27.12
CA ASN A 281 -4.33 -3.01 -26.98
C ASN A 281 -3.18 -3.45 -26.03
N PRO A 282 -2.35 -4.42 -26.44
CA PRO A 282 -1.35 -5.04 -25.56
C PRO A 282 -0.21 -4.11 -25.12
N ASP A 283 -0.05 -2.97 -25.78
CA ASP A 283 0.95 -1.96 -25.40
C ASP A 283 0.45 -1.06 -24.25
N ARG A 284 -0.87 -0.96 -24.04
CA ARG A 284 -1.49 -0.12 -22.99
C ARG A 284 -2.23 -0.91 -21.92
N ILE A 285 -2.53 -2.19 -22.16
CA ILE A 285 -3.35 -2.99 -21.25
C ILE A 285 -2.65 -4.31 -20.94
N ARG A 286 -2.73 -4.68 -19.66
CA ARG A 286 -2.53 -6.06 -19.24
C ARG A 286 -3.65 -6.51 -18.32
N THR A 287 -3.98 -7.79 -18.42
CA THR A 287 -4.91 -8.46 -17.51
C THR A 287 -4.12 -9.25 -16.49
N ARG A 288 -4.56 -9.19 -15.24
CA ARG A 288 -4.11 -10.09 -14.17
C ARG A 288 -5.21 -11.08 -13.80
N GLY A 289 -4.88 -12.06 -12.94
CA GLY A 289 -5.91 -12.81 -12.22
C GLY A 289 -6.91 -11.82 -11.57
N PRO A 290 -8.20 -11.86 -11.91
CA PRO A 290 -9.23 -10.98 -11.37
C PRO A 290 -9.40 -11.25 -9.87
N ASN A 291 -9.52 -10.18 -9.11
CA ASN A 291 -10.07 -10.21 -7.77
C ASN A 291 -11.55 -9.86 -7.87
N LEU A 292 -12.41 -10.77 -7.41
CA LEU A 292 -13.87 -10.63 -7.40
C LEU A 292 -14.34 -10.33 -5.98
N GLY A 293 -15.10 -9.26 -5.82
CA GLY A 293 -15.80 -8.93 -4.58
C GLY A 293 -17.30 -8.97 -4.78
N ARG A 294 -17.98 -9.93 -4.18
CA ARG A 294 -19.43 -10.15 -4.29
C ARG A 294 -20.21 -9.05 -3.57
N LEU A 295 -21.30 -8.61 -4.18
CA LEU A 295 -22.24 -7.62 -3.63
C LEU A 295 -23.56 -8.29 -3.23
N ASN A 296 -24.34 -7.60 -2.39
CA ASN A 296 -25.59 -8.13 -1.83
C ASN A 296 -26.74 -8.16 -2.84
N ASP A 297 -26.60 -7.51 -3.99
CA ASP A 297 -27.62 -7.29 -5.03
C ASP A 297 -27.50 -8.23 -6.25
N GLU A 298 -26.99 -9.46 -6.05
CA GLU A 298 -26.71 -10.43 -7.13
C GLU A 298 -25.76 -9.85 -8.20
N SER A 299 -24.81 -9.01 -7.77
CA SER A 299 -23.73 -8.52 -8.60
C SER A 299 -22.37 -8.74 -7.92
N MET A 300 -21.29 -8.48 -8.64
CA MET A 300 -19.92 -8.49 -8.11
C MET A 300 -19.09 -7.41 -8.78
N LEU A 301 -18.03 -6.99 -8.10
CA LEU A 301 -17.03 -6.07 -8.62
C LEU A 301 -15.78 -6.83 -9.02
N VAL A 302 -15.14 -6.40 -10.11
CA VAL A 302 -14.00 -7.09 -10.71
C VAL A 302 -12.83 -6.13 -10.87
N ASN A 303 -11.74 -6.45 -10.17
CA ASN A 303 -10.47 -5.74 -10.27
C ASN A 303 -9.47 -6.61 -11.04
N ALA A 304 -9.30 -6.33 -12.34
CA ALA A 304 -8.51 -7.19 -13.24
C ALA A 304 -7.72 -6.45 -14.32
N VAL A 305 -8.14 -5.23 -14.68
CA VAL A 305 -7.58 -4.48 -15.81
C VAL A 305 -6.48 -3.54 -15.31
N GLN A 306 -5.29 -3.66 -15.87
CA GLN A 306 -4.20 -2.69 -15.68
C GLN A 306 -4.06 -1.87 -16.96
N ILE A 307 -4.28 -0.56 -16.86
CA ILE A 307 -4.06 0.39 -17.96
C ILE A 307 -2.80 1.21 -17.63
N PHE A 308 -1.86 1.24 -18.57
CA PHE A 308 -0.58 1.93 -18.43
C PHE A 308 -0.61 3.31 -19.10
N ASP A 309 0.41 4.13 -18.78
CA ASP A 309 0.60 5.48 -19.31
C ASP A 309 -0.65 6.36 -19.10
N VAL A 310 -1.15 6.40 -17.86
CA VAL A 310 -2.25 7.26 -17.45
C VAL A 310 -1.73 8.28 -16.45
N ASP A 311 -1.79 9.55 -16.84
CA ASP A 311 -1.50 10.66 -15.93
C ASP A 311 -2.80 11.04 -15.19
N PRO A 312 -2.89 10.81 -13.87
CA PRO A 312 -4.09 11.12 -13.11
C PRO A 312 -4.37 12.63 -12.96
N PHE A 313 -3.40 13.50 -13.28
CA PHE A 313 -3.58 14.95 -13.28
C PHE A 313 -4.00 15.51 -14.64
N ASP A 314 -3.97 14.70 -15.71
CA ASP A 314 -4.48 15.06 -17.02
C ASP A 314 -5.86 14.43 -17.26
N GLN A 315 -6.89 15.27 -17.20
CA GLN A 315 -8.28 14.85 -17.44
C GLN A 315 -8.46 14.16 -18.80
N ALA A 316 -7.72 14.56 -19.84
CA ALA A 316 -7.78 13.89 -21.14
C ALA A 316 -7.17 12.48 -21.10
N SER A 317 -6.10 12.29 -20.32
CA SER A 317 -5.49 10.97 -20.09
C SER A 317 -6.43 10.05 -19.31
N VAL A 318 -7.11 10.56 -18.29
CA VAL A 318 -8.14 9.82 -17.53
C VAL A 318 -9.31 9.42 -18.42
N GLU A 319 -9.80 10.33 -19.27
CA GLU A 319 -10.88 10.05 -20.23
C GLU A 319 -10.48 8.98 -21.26
N GLU A 320 -9.24 9.05 -21.78
CA GLU A 320 -8.69 8.02 -22.66
C GLU A 320 -8.68 6.65 -21.98
N ALA A 321 -8.25 6.56 -20.72
CA ALA A 321 -8.24 5.32 -19.96
C ALA A 321 -9.66 4.71 -19.84
N TYR A 322 -10.69 5.53 -19.64
CA TYR A 322 -12.08 5.07 -19.65
C TYR A 322 -12.54 4.60 -21.03
N GLU A 323 -12.16 5.27 -22.11
CA GLU A 323 -12.46 4.79 -23.47
C GLU A 323 -11.81 3.44 -23.77
N ILE A 324 -10.57 3.26 -23.32
CA ILE A 324 -9.84 1.98 -23.40
C ILE A 324 -10.60 0.91 -22.61
N ALA A 325 -10.98 1.20 -21.36
CA ALA A 325 -11.71 0.27 -20.50
C ALA A 325 -13.05 -0.18 -21.11
N ARG A 326 -13.85 0.77 -21.63
CA ARG A 326 -15.16 0.47 -22.24
C ARG A 326 -15.06 -0.41 -23.49
N LYS A 327 -13.94 -0.37 -24.22
CA LYS A 327 -13.69 -1.25 -25.37
C LYS A 327 -13.23 -2.63 -24.93
N GLU A 328 -12.38 -2.69 -23.92
CA GLU A 328 -11.67 -3.92 -23.54
C GLU A 328 -12.47 -4.84 -22.60
N ILE A 329 -13.16 -4.28 -21.61
CA ILE A 329 -13.88 -5.06 -20.58
C ILE A 329 -14.91 -6.03 -21.17
N PRO A 330 -15.73 -5.66 -22.18
CA PRO A 330 -16.65 -6.62 -22.81
C PRO A 330 -15.93 -7.83 -23.44
N LEU A 331 -14.77 -7.61 -24.06
CA LEU A 331 -13.97 -8.68 -24.68
C LEU A 331 -13.33 -9.59 -23.63
N MET A 332 -12.89 -9.01 -22.51
CA MET A 332 -12.42 -9.76 -21.35
C MET A 332 -13.54 -10.60 -20.75
N LEU A 333 -14.75 -10.06 -20.60
CA LEU A 333 -15.90 -10.82 -20.11
C LEU A 333 -16.25 -11.98 -21.05
N ASP A 334 -16.27 -11.76 -22.37
CA ASP A 334 -16.48 -12.82 -23.36
C ASP A 334 -15.43 -13.93 -23.27
N TYR A 335 -14.19 -13.58 -22.94
CA TYR A 335 -13.12 -14.55 -22.70
C TYR A 335 -13.30 -15.29 -21.37
N MET A 336 -13.62 -14.58 -20.28
CA MET A 336 -13.92 -15.15 -18.96
C MET A 336 -15.03 -16.19 -19.05
N LYS A 337 -16.13 -15.90 -19.77
CA LYS A 337 -17.24 -16.84 -19.98
C LYS A 337 -16.85 -18.11 -20.72
N LYS A 338 -15.86 -18.04 -21.61
CA LYS A 338 -15.36 -19.23 -22.35
C LYS A 338 -14.54 -20.14 -21.45
N ILE A 339 -13.79 -19.57 -20.51
CA ILE A 339 -12.94 -20.33 -19.58
C ILE A 339 -13.75 -20.86 -18.41
N TYR A 340 -14.65 -20.03 -17.86
CA TYR A 340 -15.45 -20.34 -16.68
C TYR A 340 -16.94 -20.37 -17.07
N PRO A 341 -17.49 -21.54 -17.44
CA PRO A 341 -18.88 -21.68 -17.84
C PRO A 341 -19.90 -21.19 -16.80
N ALA A 342 -19.52 -21.18 -15.51
CA ALA A 342 -20.32 -20.62 -14.42
C ALA A 342 -20.69 -19.13 -14.66
N LEU A 343 -19.89 -18.40 -15.45
CA LEU A 343 -20.11 -16.99 -15.76
C LEU A 343 -21.04 -16.77 -16.98
N GLU A 344 -21.56 -17.81 -17.63
CA GLU A 344 -22.46 -17.66 -18.79
C GLU A 344 -23.63 -16.68 -18.55
N PRO A 345 -24.37 -16.73 -17.42
CA PRO A 345 -25.52 -15.85 -17.18
C PRO A 345 -25.12 -14.42 -16.74
N VAL A 346 -23.84 -14.16 -16.47
CA VAL A 346 -23.37 -12.90 -15.91
C VAL A 346 -23.31 -11.81 -16.98
N GLU A 347 -23.78 -10.60 -16.71
CA GLU A 347 -23.74 -9.48 -17.68
C GLU A 347 -22.87 -8.33 -17.19
N LEU A 348 -22.36 -7.51 -18.12
CA LEU A 348 -21.66 -6.29 -17.76
C LEU A 348 -22.66 -5.27 -17.23
N GLY A 349 -22.43 -4.80 -16.01
CA GLY A 349 -23.16 -3.68 -15.41
C GLY A 349 -22.56 -2.35 -15.87
N ASP A 350 -21.64 -1.82 -15.07
CA ASP A 350 -21.03 -0.51 -15.29
C ASP A 350 -19.55 -0.52 -14.89
N ILE A 351 -18.84 0.59 -15.11
CA ILE A 351 -17.46 0.81 -14.70
C ILE A 351 -17.45 1.89 -13.61
N ALA A 352 -16.60 1.71 -12.59
CA ALA A 352 -16.44 2.65 -11.50
C ALA A 352 -16.19 4.08 -12.00
N THR A 353 -16.82 5.06 -11.36
CA THR A 353 -16.74 6.48 -11.77
C THR A 353 -15.40 7.13 -11.42
N GLU A 354 -14.59 6.48 -10.59
CA GLU A 354 -13.20 6.85 -10.34
C GLU A 354 -12.24 5.69 -10.65
N LEU A 355 -11.10 5.99 -11.26
CA LEU A 355 -10.04 5.01 -11.48
C LEU A 355 -9.34 4.70 -10.16
N TYR A 356 -9.00 3.43 -9.94
CA TYR A 356 -8.08 3.05 -8.89
C TYR A 356 -6.65 3.43 -9.31
N VAL A 357 -6.22 4.60 -8.86
CA VAL A 357 -4.84 5.10 -8.97
C VAL A 357 -4.03 4.65 -7.76
N ARG A 358 -2.87 4.05 -8.01
CA ARG A 358 -2.05 3.42 -6.96
C ARG A 358 -1.08 4.40 -6.31
N GLU A 359 -0.47 5.28 -7.10
CA GLU A 359 0.67 6.11 -6.69
C GLU A 359 0.66 7.44 -7.46
N THR A 360 0.90 8.55 -6.76
CA THR A 360 1.02 9.90 -7.33
C THR A 360 2.05 10.71 -6.55
N ARG A 361 1.63 11.63 -5.67
CA ARG A 361 2.55 12.45 -4.87
C ARG A 361 2.86 11.76 -3.55
N HIS A 362 4.12 11.83 -3.14
CA HIS A 362 4.56 11.44 -1.81
C HIS A 362 5.08 12.66 -1.07
N LEU A 363 4.38 13.09 -0.02
CA LEU A 363 4.76 14.24 0.79
C LEU A 363 6.22 14.15 1.28
N ILE A 364 7.00 15.22 1.22
CA ILE A 364 8.26 15.31 1.95
C ILE A 364 7.94 15.84 3.35
N GLY A 365 7.84 14.92 4.31
CA GLY A 365 7.52 15.22 5.71
C GLY A 365 8.75 15.30 6.62
N GLU A 366 8.52 15.62 7.90
CA GLU A 366 9.53 15.64 8.96
C GLU A 366 10.21 14.27 9.18
N TYR A 367 9.54 13.19 8.76
CA TYR A 367 10.13 11.89 8.59
C TYR A 367 9.68 11.30 7.25
N ARG A 368 10.57 10.58 6.58
CA ARG A 368 10.30 9.87 5.34
C ARG A 368 10.44 8.38 5.61
N LEU A 369 9.33 7.63 5.57
CA LEU A 369 9.37 6.19 5.76
C LEU A 369 10.15 5.56 4.62
N SER A 370 11.15 4.75 4.94
CA SER A 370 12.06 4.12 4.00
C SER A 370 11.85 2.61 3.93
N VAL A 371 12.34 1.96 2.88
CA VAL A 371 12.32 0.47 2.82
C VAL A 371 13.17 -0.15 3.92
N VAL A 372 14.18 0.58 4.42
CA VAL A 372 15.02 0.15 5.54
C VAL A 372 14.19 0.01 6.81
N ASP A 373 13.24 0.91 7.06
CA ASP A 373 12.34 0.81 8.20
C ASP A 373 11.54 -0.50 8.20
N LEU A 374 11.16 -1.00 7.03
CA LEU A 374 10.46 -2.28 6.87
C LEU A 374 11.40 -3.48 6.99
N LEU A 375 12.60 -3.39 6.39
CA LEU A 375 13.63 -4.44 6.45
C LEU A 375 14.16 -4.66 7.86
N GLU A 376 14.34 -3.58 8.62
CA GLU A 376 14.89 -3.60 9.98
C GLU A 376 13.81 -3.60 11.07
N GLN A 377 12.53 -3.43 10.69
CA GLN A 377 11.40 -3.28 11.62
C GLN A 377 11.66 -2.15 12.62
N THR A 378 12.18 -1.02 12.12
CA THR A 378 12.63 0.11 12.94
C THR A 378 11.47 0.64 13.77
N PRO A 379 11.58 0.63 15.12
CA PRO A 379 10.61 1.32 15.96
C PRO A 379 10.93 2.81 16.00
N HIS A 380 9.90 3.64 15.91
CA HIS A 380 10.03 5.08 16.09
C HIS A 380 9.40 5.48 17.43
N TYR A 381 9.95 6.50 18.09
CA TYR A 381 9.36 6.98 19.35
C TYR A 381 7.92 7.49 19.13
N ASP A 382 7.63 7.91 17.89
CA ASP A 382 6.39 8.50 17.42
C ASP A 382 5.53 7.61 16.55
N ASP A 383 5.65 6.28 16.65
CA ASP A 383 4.75 5.35 15.97
C ASP A 383 3.28 5.59 16.39
N ILE A 384 2.41 5.79 15.39
CA ILE A 384 0.98 6.06 15.55
C ILE A 384 0.09 5.03 14.85
N ALA A 385 0.67 4.17 14.01
CA ALA A 385 -0.01 3.10 13.32
C ALA A 385 1.00 2.02 12.91
N TYR A 386 0.51 0.82 12.60
CA TYR A 386 1.34 -0.31 12.19
C TYR A 386 0.83 -0.98 10.93
N GLY A 387 1.76 -1.27 10.01
CA GLY A 387 1.51 -2.04 8.79
C GLY A 387 2.21 -3.40 8.82
N SER A 388 1.73 -4.33 8.00
CA SER A 388 2.31 -5.65 7.75
C SER A 388 1.99 -6.20 6.35
N TYR A 389 1.36 -5.40 5.48
CA TYR A 389 1.08 -5.84 4.12
C TYR A 389 2.38 -6.05 3.34
N PRO A 390 2.48 -7.08 2.47
CA PRO A 390 3.62 -7.24 1.58
C PRO A 390 3.94 -5.96 0.79
N VAL A 391 5.22 -5.69 0.56
CA VAL A 391 5.65 -4.54 -0.23
C VAL A 391 5.40 -4.81 -1.71
N ASP A 392 4.15 -4.61 -2.13
CA ASP A 392 3.65 -4.90 -3.48
C ASP A 392 3.86 -3.70 -4.42
N ILE A 393 4.91 -3.81 -5.24
CA ILE A 393 5.24 -2.84 -6.28
C ILE A 393 4.48 -3.24 -7.53
N GLN A 394 3.47 -2.45 -7.88
CA GLN A 394 2.61 -2.74 -9.01
C GLN A 394 3.28 -2.45 -10.34
N SER A 395 2.65 -2.99 -11.37
CA SER A 395 3.15 -3.01 -12.74
C SER A 395 3.18 -1.62 -13.34
N THR A 396 4.27 -1.29 -14.03
CA THR A 396 4.48 0.03 -14.64
C THR A 396 4.45 0.00 -16.17
N SER A 397 4.42 -1.19 -16.77
CA SER A 397 4.25 -1.38 -18.21
C SER A 397 3.76 -2.81 -18.51
N PRO A 398 3.36 -3.13 -19.75
CA PRO A 398 3.03 -4.51 -20.11
C PRO A 398 4.17 -5.50 -19.85
N THR A 399 5.43 -5.06 -19.98
CA THR A 399 6.63 -5.88 -19.80
C THR A 399 7.21 -5.84 -18.38
N ASN A 400 6.81 -4.86 -17.56
CA ASN A 400 7.16 -4.82 -16.14
C ASN A 400 5.97 -5.32 -15.30
N THR A 401 6.07 -6.54 -14.79
CA THR A 401 5.01 -7.20 -14.03
C THR A 401 4.85 -6.72 -12.59
N GLY A 402 5.70 -5.82 -12.13
CA GLY A 402 5.78 -5.53 -10.70
C GLY A 402 6.44 -6.68 -9.94
N ALA A 403 6.54 -6.53 -8.62
CA ALA A 403 7.14 -7.52 -7.73
C ALA A 403 6.74 -7.27 -6.27
N VAL A 404 6.82 -8.33 -5.46
CA VAL A 404 6.87 -8.18 -4.01
C VAL A 404 8.33 -8.00 -3.59
N LEU A 405 8.66 -6.83 -3.06
CA LEU A 405 10.03 -6.54 -2.61
C LEU A 405 10.36 -7.33 -1.34
N MET A 406 9.46 -7.33 -0.36
CA MET A 406 9.56 -8.12 0.87
C MET A 406 8.18 -8.25 1.53
N ASP A 407 8.03 -9.17 2.48
CA ASP A 407 6.84 -9.39 3.29
C ASP A 407 7.13 -9.05 4.77
N PRO A 408 6.75 -7.86 5.27
CA PRO A 408 7.09 -7.43 6.62
C PRO A 408 6.15 -8.05 7.65
N VAL A 409 6.69 -8.49 8.79
CA VAL A 409 5.89 -8.97 9.91
C VAL A 409 5.11 -7.81 10.54
N LYS A 410 5.79 -6.70 10.84
CA LYS A 410 5.19 -5.47 11.40
C LYS A 410 6.18 -4.31 11.28
N TYR A 411 5.72 -3.13 10.86
CA TYR A 411 6.51 -1.89 10.88
C TYR A 411 5.65 -0.71 11.34
N GLY A 412 6.28 0.28 11.97
CA GLY A 412 5.64 1.49 12.47
C GLY A 412 5.57 2.61 11.42
N VAL A 413 4.49 3.39 11.46
CA VAL A 413 4.40 4.68 10.77
C VAL A 413 4.53 5.78 11.81
N PRO A 414 5.61 6.59 11.78
CA PRO A 414 5.80 7.67 12.73
C PRO A 414 4.89 8.86 12.43
N PHE A 415 4.45 9.59 13.46
CA PHE A 415 3.62 10.79 13.33
C PHE A 415 4.27 11.85 12.43
N ARG A 416 5.59 12.00 12.50
CA ARG A 416 6.34 12.92 11.64
C ARG A 416 6.22 12.62 10.14
N ALA A 417 5.78 11.41 9.74
CA ALA A 417 5.47 11.12 8.34
C ALA A 417 4.18 11.81 7.84
N LEU A 418 3.34 12.32 8.75
CA LEU A 418 2.14 13.09 8.42
C LEU A 418 2.38 14.60 8.37
N VAL A 419 3.53 15.08 8.88
CA VAL A 419 3.82 16.51 9.06
C VAL A 419 4.68 17.00 7.89
N PRO A 420 4.17 17.88 7.00
CA PRO A 420 4.94 18.45 5.89
C PRO A 420 6.18 19.23 6.34
N GLN A 421 7.28 19.13 5.61
CA GLN A 421 8.37 20.12 5.74
C GLN A 421 7.90 21.49 5.25
N ASP A 422 8.45 22.56 5.82
CA ASP A 422 8.25 23.97 5.43
C ASP A 422 6.80 24.53 5.52
N VAL A 423 5.81 23.68 5.80
CA VAL A 423 4.39 24.05 5.94
C VAL A 423 3.83 23.59 7.29
N ASP A 424 3.43 24.53 8.14
CA ASP A 424 2.74 24.32 9.41
C ASP A 424 1.21 24.40 9.27
N GLY A 425 0.49 23.94 10.29
CA GLY A 425 -0.98 23.93 10.31
C GLY A 425 -1.61 22.87 9.41
N LEU A 426 -0.80 21.98 8.81
CA LEU A 426 -1.23 20.95 7.86
C LEU A 426 -0.74 19.56 8.28
N LEU A 427 -1.59 18.54 8.11
CA LEU A 427 -1.20 17.13 8.08
C LEU A 427 -1.62 16.51 6.75
N VAL A 428 -0.88 15.50 6.26
CA VAL A 428 -1.26 14.68 5.10
C VAL A 428 -1.38 13.23 5.54
N VAL A 429 -2.50 12.58 5.20
CA VAL A 429 -2.78 11.17 5.56
C VAL A 429 -3.05 10.32 4.32
N GLY A 430 -3.17 9.00 4.53
CA GLY A 430 -3.42 8.04 3.45
C GLY A 430 -2.22 7.82 2.54
N ARG A 431 -2.48 7.44 1.29
CA ARG A 431 -1.45 7.03 0.33
C ARG A 431 -0.42 8.11 -0.02
N SER A 432 -0.76 9.38 0.18
CA SER A 432 0.09 10.52 -0.19
C SER A 432 0.95 11.07 0.96
N ALA A 433 0.89 10.42 2.14
CA ALA A 433 1.76 10.74 3.27
C ALA A 433 3.26 10.48 2.95
N SER A 434 4.15 10.80 3.89
CA SER A 434 5.60 10.84 3.63
C SER A 434 6.27 9.46 3.62
N PHE A 435 6.17 8.79 2.47
CA PHE A 435 6.74 7.46 2.22
C PHE A 435 7.60 7.49 0.95
N ASP A 436 8.76 6.83 0.97
CA ASP A 436 9.47 6.49 -0.27
C ASP A 436 8.63 5.53 -1.13
N THR A 437 8.86 5.48 -2.44
CA THR A 437 8.04 4.67 -3.37
C THR A 437 8.03 3.19 -3.01
N LEU A 438 9.14 2.69 -2.47
CA LEU A 438 9.28 1.30 -2.08
C LEU A 438 8.41 0.93 -0.88
N PRO A 439 8.58 1.52 0.32
CA PRO A 439 7.71 1.22 1.47
C PRO A 439 6.25 1.62 1.23
N HIS A 440 5.97 2.61 0.37
CA HIS A 440 4.62 2.96 -0.05
C HIS A 440 3.84 1.76 -0.61
N GLY A 441 4.51 0.81 -1.29
CA GLY A 441 3.90 -0.44 -1.77
C GLY A 441 3.16 -1.24 -0.68
N SER A 442 3.57 -1.07 0.58
CA SER A 442 2.86 -1.59 1.75
C SER A 442 2.06 -0.50 2.49
N ALA A 443 2.64 0.68 2.69
CA ALA A 443 2.06 1.70 3.56
C ALA A 443 0.79 2.36 3.02
N ARG A 444 0.55 2.27 1.71
CA ARG A 444 -0.63 2.84 1.03
C ARG A 444 -1.93 2.09 1.26
N VAL A 445 -1.90 0.90 1.90
CA VAL A 445 -3.12 0.12 2.08
C VAL A 445 -4.10 0.85 3.00
N VAL A 446 -5.36 0.87 2.59
CA VAL A 446 -6.39 1.70 3.23
C VAL A 446 -6.57 1.42 4.73
N PRO A 447 -6.48 0.18 5.26
CA PRO A 447 -6.53 -0.04 6.71
C PRO A 447 -5.46 0.72 7.49
N LEU A 448 -4.24 0.85 6.92
CA LEU A 448 -3.18 1.65 7.52
C LEU A 448 -3.46 3.14 7.40
N GLY A 449 -3.92 3.59 6.23
CA GLY A 449 -4.35 4.97 6.02
C GLY A 449 -5.45 5.41 7.00
N MET A 450 -6.43 4.54 7.26
CA MET A 450 -7.52 4.80 8.21
C MET A 450 -6.99 4.99 9.63
N ALA A 451 -5.98 4.20 10.02
CA ALA A 451 -5.30 4.34 11.30
C ALA A 451 -4.51 5.66 11.40
N THR A 452 -3.82 6.09 10.33
CA THR A 452 -3.13 7.39 10.32
C THR A 452 -4.11 8.56 10.31
N GLY A 453 -5.26 8.43 9.64
CA GLY A 453 -6.39 9.37 9.71
C GLY A 453 -6.89 9.54 11.15
N GLN A 454 -7.18 8.43 11.85
CA GLN A 454 -7.56 8.48 13.27
C GLN A 454 -6.52 9.21 14.13
N ALA A 455 -5.23 8.91 13.92
CA ALA A 455 -4.14 9.54 14.64
C ALA A 455 -4.05 11.05 14.38
N ALA A 456 -4.20 11.49 13.14
CA ALA A 456 -4.17 12.90 12.76
C ALA A 456 -5.27 13.71 13.48
N GLY A 457 -6.51 13.22 13.50
CA GLY A 457 -7.62 13.89 14.19
C GLY A 457 -7.38 14.06 15.69
N ALA A 458 -6.82 13.04 16.35
CA ALA A 458 -6.48 13.11 17.78
C ALA A 458 -5.27 14.01 18.05
N ALA A 459 -4.28 14.04 17.15
CA ALA A 459 -3.09 14.87 17.27
C ALA A 459 -3.43 16.37 17.26
N VAL A 460 -4.36 16.80 16.40
CA VAL A 460 -4.83 18.19 16.39
C VAL A 460 -5.36 18.60 17.76
N LYS A 461 -6.15 17.74 18.42
CA LYS A 461 -6.68 18.04 19.77
C LYS A 461 -5.56 18.25 20.78
N ILE A 462 -4.54 17.39 20.75
CA ILE A 462 -3.41 17.48 21.68
C ILE A 462 -2.58 18.73 21.40
N ALA A 463 -2.29 19.04 20.14
CA ALA A 463 -1.56 20.24 19.75
C ALA A 463 -2.28 21.51 20.23
N MET A 464 -3.60 21.59 20.03
CA MET A 464 -4.42 22.70 20.50
C MET A 464 -4.45 22.82 22.03
N ASP A 465 -4.63 21.72 22.76
CA ASP A 465 -4.67 21.75 24.23
C ASP A 465 -3.36 22.20 24.87
N GLU A 466 -2.25 21.84 24.24
CA GLU A 466 -0.90 22.17 24.71
C GLU A 466 -0.38 23.48 24.11
N ASN A 467 -1.16 24.10 23.21
CA ASN A 467 -0.82 25.33 22.48
C ASN A 467 0.57 25.23 21.80
N VAL A 468 0.74 24.15 21.03
CA VAL A 468 1.93 23.88 20.20
C VAL A 468 1.50 23.63 18.76
N THR A 469 2.44 23.81 17.83
CA THR A 469 2.27 23.37 16.44
C THR A 469 2.25 21.85 16.34
N LEU A 470 1.73 21.34 15.23
CA LEU A 470 1.78 19.91 14.91
C LEU A 470 3.24 19.41 14.78
N ARG A 471 4.14 20.25 14.26
CA ARG A 471 5.57 19.96 14.17
C ARG A 471 6.23 19.84 15.55
N GLU A 472 5.93 20.77 16.46
CA GLU A 472 6.39 20.71 17.85
C GLU A 472 5.83 19.50 18.61
N LEU A 473 4.59 19.10 18.34
CA LEU A 473 4.03 17.86 18.86
C LEU A 473 4.86 16.66 18.39
N GLY A 474 5.14 16.56 17.08
CA GLY A 474 5.92 15.48 16.49
C GLY A 474 7.35 15.39 17.04
N ALA A 475 7.98 16.53 17.34
CA ALA A 475 9.31 16.61 17.92
C ALA A 475 9.36 16.26 19.42
N SER A 476 8.20 16.14 20.11
CA SER A 476 8.13 15.97 21.56
C SER A 476 7.73 14.54 21.94
N GLU A 477 8.69 13.73 22.41
CA GLU A 477 8.41 12.39 22.95
C GLU A 477 7.32 12.39 24.03
N THR A 478 7.24 13.45 24.85
CA THR A 478 6.23 13.55 25.91
C THR A 478 4.82 13.73 25.33
N LEU A 479 4.66 14.59 24.33
CA LEU A 479 3.37 14.82 23.69
C LEU A 479 2.96 13.65 22.79
N ILE A 480 3.92 13.01 22.14
CA ILE A 480 3.71 11.77 21.40
C ILE A 480 3.23 10.64 22.33
N LYS A 481 3.80 10.48 23.53
CA LYS A 481 3.29 9.51 24.50
C LYS A 481 1.86 9.82 24.93
N LYS A 482 1.49 11.11 25.03
CA LYS A 482 0.11 11.54 25.29
C LYS A 482 -0.81 11.16 24.12
N LEU A 483 -0.35 11.33 22.87
CA LEU A 483 -1.07 10.91 21.66
C LEU A 483 -1.26 9.39 21.63
N GLN A 484 -0.19 8.61 21.77
CA GLN A 484 -0.25 7.14 21.78
C GLN A 484 -1.17 6.61 22.89
N ALA A 485 -1.12 7.20 24.08
CA ALA A 485 -2.04 6.85 25.17
C ALA A 485 -3.50 7.15 24.81
N LYS A 486 -3.75 8.29 24.16
CA LYS A 486 -5.10 8.65 23.69
C LYS A 486 -5.62 7.68 22.63
N LEU A 487 -4.78 7.34 21.66
CA LEU A 487 -5.14 6.38 20.60
C LEU A 487 -5.39 4.98 21.16
N THR A 488 -4.59 4.54 22.13
CA THR A 488 -4.80 3.26 22.84
C THR A 488 -6.10 3.27 23.65
N GLU A 489 -6.41 4.38 24.34
CA GLU A 489 -7.70 4.55 25.02
C GLU A 489 -8.87 4.45 24.04
N GLN A 490 -8.69 4.95 22.82
CA GLN A 490 -9.65 4.88 21.71
C GLN A 490 -9.56 3.56 20.91
N GLY A 491 -8.89 2.55 21.46
CA GLY A 491 -8.92 1.18 20.94
C GLY A 491 -7.92 0.88 19.83
N MET A 492 -6.99 1.77 19.48
CA MET A 492 -5.88 1.42 18.58
C MET A 492 -4.88 0.48 19.27
N ASP A 493 -4.37 -0.51 18.54
CA ASP A 493 -3.27 -1.36 19.03
C ASP A 493 -1.94 -0.72 18.66
N LEU A 494 -1.33 -0.03 19.63
CA LEU A 494 -0.03 0.60 19.47
C LEU A 494 1.13 -0.15 20.12
N ASN A 495 0.97 -1.46 20.38
CA ASN A 495 2.07 -2.26 20.91
C ASN A 495 3.22 -2.32 19.89
N PRO A 496 4.47 -1.99 20.29
CA PRO A 496 5.60 -2.00 19.37
C PRO A 496 5.85 -3.40 18.79
N PRO A 497 6.51 -3.49 17.61
CA PRO A 497 6.94 -4.77 17.06
C PRO A 497 7.82 -5.49 18.09
N ALA A 498 7.34 -6.63 18.58
CA ALA A 498 8.04 -7.47 19.55
C ALA A 498 8.92 -8.52 18.84
N THR A 499 9.42 -8.19 17.66
CA THR A 499 9.92 -9.18 16.70
C THR A 499 11.43 -9.30 16.74
N GLU A 500 11.89 -10.54 16.70
CA GLU A 500 13.29 -10.86 16.44
C GLU A 500 13.68 -10.34 15.05
N PRO A 501 14.96 -9.95 14.84
CA PRO A 501 15.46 -9.63 13.52
C PRO A 501 15.19 -10.77 12.53
N TYR A 502 14.90 -10.43 11.28
CA TYR A 502 14.77 -11.46 10.24
C TYR A 502 16.08 -12.23 10.06
N ALA A 503 15.96 -13.50 9.67
CA ALA A 503 17.13 -14.36 9.47
C ALA A 503 18.14 -13.77 8.47
N PHE A 504 17.66 -13.14 7.39
CA PHE A 504 18.53 -12.52 6.38
C PHE A 504 19.38 -11.37 6.93
N MET A 505 18.98 -10.72 8.04
CA MET A 505 19.73 -9.63 8.65
C MET A 505 21.04 -10.11 9.29
N SER A 506 21.14 -11.40 9.60
CA SER A 506 22.36 -12.01 10.14
C SER A 506 23.36 -12.42 9.06
N HIS A 507 23.01 -12.29 7.78
CA HIS A 507 23.88 -12.63 6.67
C HIS A 507 25.08 -11.66 6.60
N PRO A 508 26.33 -12.13 6.36
CA PRO A 508 27.49 -11.24 6.34
C PRO A 508 27.40 -10.10 5.32
N GLN A 509 26.78 -10.36 4.16
CA GLN A 509 26.53 -9.39 3.09
C GLN A 509 25.21 -8.59 3.25
N TYR A 510 24.52 -8.65 4.41
CA TYR A 510 23.24 -7.96 4.63
C TYR A 510 23.32 -6.45 4.31
N VAL A 511 24.38 -5.77 4.73
CA VAL A 511 24.54 -4.32 4.49
C VAL A 511 24.62 -3.97 3.00
N GLY A 512 25.16 -4.87 2.17
CA GLY A 512 25.12 -4.74 0.72
C GLY A 512 23.71 -4.93 0.20
N MET A 513 23.02 -5.99 0.64
CA MET A 513 21.63 -6.27 0.26
C MET A 513 20.71 -5.10 0.60
N LYS A 514 20.84 -4.52 1.80
CA LYS A 514 20.07 -3.35 2.24
C LYS A 514 20.22 -2.16 1.29
N ALA A 515 21.45 -1.85 0.88
CA ALA A 515 21.70 -0.80 -0.11
C ALA A 515 21.04 -1.15 -1.46
N ALA A 516 21.18 -2.40 -1.92
CA ALA A 516 20.56 -2.85 -3.17
C ALA A 516 19.02 -2.79 -3.12
N ALA A 517 18.40 -3.19 -2.02
CA ALA A 517 16.95 -3.10 -1.83
C ALA A 517 16.46 -1.65 -1.82
N SER A 518 17.21 -0.75 -1.19
CA SER A 518 16.93 0.71 -1.17
C SER A 518 16.99 1.36 -2.56
N MET A 519 17.63 0.72 -3.53
CA MET A 519 17.68 1.15 -4.94
C MET A 519 16.74 0.32 -5.84
N ALA A 520 15.82 -0.46 -5.26
CA ALA A 520 14.91 -1.37 -5.97
C ALA A 520 15.62 -2.50 -6.78
N ILE A 521 16.88 -2.81 -6.45
CA ILE A 521 17.70 -3.82 -7.15
C ILE A 521 17.48 -5.22 -6.54
N ALA A 522 17.41 -5.31 -5.21
CA ALA A 522 17.22 -6.58 -4.50
C ALA A 522 15.76 -6.74 -4.07
N GLN A 523 15.23 -7.96 -4.24
CA GLN A 523 13.85 -8.32 -3.90
C GLN A 523 13.86 -9.74 -3.29
N GLY A 524 13.10 -9.93 -2.22
CA GLY A 524 13.00 -11.18 -1.47
C GLY A 524 11.66 -11.91 -1.66
N GLY A 525 10.67 -11.29 -2.31
CA GLY A 525 9.34 -11.88 -2.48
C GLY A 525 8.62 -12.15 -1.14
N TYR A 526 7.56 -12.95 -1.20
CA TYR A 526 6.79 -13.36 -0.02
C TYR A 526 7.60 -14.18 1.00
N SER A 527 8.69 -14.84 0.57
CA SER A 527 9.54 -15.63 1.47
C SER A 527 10.68 -14.84 2.11
N ASN A 528 10.84 -13.57 1.75
CA ASN A 528 12.01 -12.75 2.11
C ASN A 528 13.36 -13.42 1.78
N ASP A 529 13.41 -14.18 0.69
CA ASP A 529 14.63 -14.82 0.20
C ASP A 529 15.27 -13.95 -0.89
N PHE A 530 16.28 -13.17 -0.50
CA PHE A 530 17.04 -12.30 -1.40
C PHE A 530 18.12 -13.05 -2.22
N ALA A 531 18.17 -14.38 -2.11
CA ALA A 531 19.07 -15.26 -2.86
C ALA A 531 20.56 -14.85 -2.73
N LEU A 532 21.00 -14.48 -1.53
CA LEU A 532 22.32 -13.88 -1.30
C LEU A 532 23.47 -14.81 -1.66
N ASP A 533 23.33 -16.11 -1.39
CA ASP A 533 24.34 -17.14 -1.67
C ASP A 533 24.28 -17.67 -3.11
N GLU A 534 23.25 -17.31 -3.88
CA GLU A 534 23.09 -17.80 -5.25
C GLU A 534 24.14 -17.14 -6.18
N PRO A 535 24.69 -17.90 -7.16
CA PRO A 535 25.67 -17.35 -8.10
C PRO A 535 25.09 -16.18 -8.91
N SER A 536 25.92 -15.15 -9.08
CA SER A 536 25.62 -14.05 -10.00
C SER A 536 26.19 -14.30 -11.40
N ASN A 537 25.78 -13.50 -12.37
CA ASN A 537 26.21 -13.59 -13.76
C ASN A 537 26.39 -12.20 -14.39
N PRO A 538 27.07 -12.09 -15.56
CA PRO A 538 27.30 -10.81 -16.23
C PRO A 538 26.03 -10.01 -16.53
N GLN A 539 24.93 -10.67 -16.94
CA GLN A 539 23.67 -9.99 -17.23
C GLN A 539 23.10 -9.31 -15.99
N ARG A 540 23.08 -10.01 -14.86
CA ARG A 540 22.56 -9.52 -13.59
C ARG A 540 23.42 -8.37 -13.08
N MET A 541 24.74 -8.49 -13.15
CA MET A 541 25.65 -7.40 -12.76
C MET A 541 25.40 -6.13 -13.58
N PHE A 542 25.24 -6.26 -14.91
CA PHE A 542 24.88 -5.14 -15.77
C PHE A 542 23.52 -4.53 -15.39
N GLN A 543 22.49 -5.35 -15.16
CA GLN A 543 21.17 -4.87 -14.74
C GLN A 543 21.21 -4.15 -13.39
N ASN A 544 21.95 -4.68 -12.43
CA ASN A 544 22.13 -4.05 -11.12
C ASN A 544 22.79 -2.67 -11.27
N MET A 545 23.86 -2.56 -12.05
CA MET A 545 24.51 -1.27 -12.30
C MET A 545 23.67 -0.31 -13.13
N ALA A 546 22.79 -0.80 -14.01
CA ALA A 546 21.79 0.05 -14.67
C ALA A 546 20.78 0.63 -13.67
N GLY A 547 20.36 -0.17 -12.67
CA GLY A 547 19.57 0.31 -11.54
C GLY A 547 20.32 1.37 -10.71
N VAL A 548 21.58 1.12 -10.37
CA VAL A 548 22.43 2.10 -9.66
C VAL A 548 22.56 3.40 -10.45
N THR A 549 22.80 3.31 -11.75
CA THR A 549 22.92 4.47 -12.67
C THR A 549 21.64 5.30 -12.69
N LYS A 550 20.49 4.64 -12.54
CA LYS A 550 19.20 5.31 -12.50
C LYS A 550 19.02 6.11 -11.21
N VAL A 551 19.26 5.49 -10.06
CA VAL A 551 19.12 6.15 -8.74
C VAL A 551 20.19 7.23 -8.54
N HIS A 552 21.45 6.93 -8.90
CA HIS A 552 22.62 7.79 -8.64
C HIS A 552 23.18 8.40 -9.91
N LYS A 553 22.32 8.84 -10.83
CA LYS A 553 22.71 9.31 -12.17
C LYS A 553 23.75 10.43 -12.17
N GLU A 554 23.75 11.30 -11.15
CA GLU A 554 24.75 12.38 -11.06
C GLU A 554 26.16 11.87 -10.73
N ALA A 555 26.25 10.83 -9.89
CA ALA A 555 27.52 10.28 -9.42
C ALA A 555 28.02 9.10 -10.25
N ILE A 556 27.11 8.31 -10.84
CA ILE A 556 27.38 7.09 -11.61
C ILE A 556 26.57 7.18 -12.92
N PRO A 557 27.00 8.01 -13.89
CA PRO A 557 26.13 8.43 -15.00
C PRO A 557 26.11 7.46 -16.19
N HIS A 558 27.01 6.47 -16.25
CA HIS A 558 27.22 5.69 -17.48
C HIS A 558 26.54 4.32 -17.42
N LEU A 559 25.79 3.98 -18.46
CA LEU A 559 25.30 2.61 -18.65
C LEU A 559 26.46 1.71 -19.09
N ALA A 560 26.77 0.70 -18.28
CA ALA A 560 27.89 -0.22 -18.51
C ALA A 560 27.59 -1.32 -19.57
N SER A 561 26.93 -0.99 -20.69
CA SER A 561 26.50 -1.98 -21.69
C SER A 561 27.66 -2.77 -22.29
N ALA A 562 28.83 -2.15 -22.42
CA ALA A 562 30.07 -2.76 -22.89
C ALA A 562 30.53 -3.95 -22.00
N ALA A 563 30.05 -4.05 -20.76
CA ALA A 563 30.35 -5.17 -19.86
C ALA A 563 29.87 -6.53 -20.39
N THR A 564 28.84 -6.53 -21.22
CA THR A 564 28.23 -7.75 -21.78
C THR A 564 28.38 -7.84 -23.30
N GLU A 565 29.08 -6.88 -23.91
CA GLU A 565 29.27 -6.85 -25.35
C GLU A 565 30.13 -8.02 -25.82
N GLY A 566 29.74 -8.65 -26.93
CA GLY A 566 30.43 -9.84 -27.48
C GLY A 566 30.11 -11.17 -26.78
N MET A 567 29.38 -11.17 -25.65
CA MET A 567 28.86 -12.39 -25.03
C MET A 567 27.59 -12.87 -25.72
N SER A 568 27.38 -14.19 -25.84
CA SER A 568 26.10 -14.72 -26.31
C SER A 568 24.99 -14.52 -25.26
N GLU A 569 23.72 -14.52 -25.67
CA GLU A 569 22.57 -14.37 -24.75
C GLU A 569 22.50 -15.49 -23.69
N GLU A 570 23.03 -16.67 -24.01
CA GLU A 570 23.15 -17.79 -23.07
C GLU A 570 24.31 -17.54 -22.09
N ASP A 571 25.47 -17.12 -22.59
CA ASP A 571 26.67 -16.89 -21.78
C ASP A 571 26.43 -15.79 -20.73
N LYS A 572 25.78 -14.69 -21.10
CA LYS A 572 25.47 -13.58 -20.18
C LYS A 572 24.67 -14.05 -18.95
N LYS A 573 23.89 -15.12 -19.09
CA LYS A 573 22.97 -15.63 -18.06
C LYS A 573 23.53 -16.83 -17.30
N THR A 574 24.45 -17.59 -17.90
CA THR A 574 24.91 -18.88 -17.37
C THR A 574 26.34 -18.89 -16.90
N ILE A 575 27.21 -18.02 -17.42
CA ILE A 575 28.61 -17.96 -16.98
C ILE A 575 28.68 -17.30 -15.59
N PRO A 576 29.43 -17.90 -14.64
CA PRO A 576 29.71 -17.27 -13.36
C PRO A 576 30.32 -15.87 -13.50
N LEU A 577 29.81 -14.92 -12.71
CA LEU A 577 30.42 -13.60 -12.60
C LEU A 577 31.74 -13.69 -11.84
N THR A 578 32.83 -13.20 -12.42
CA THR A 578 34.13 -13.05 -11.74
C THR A 578 34.26 -11.67 -11.09
N LEU A 579 35.14 -11.55 -10.10
CA LEU A 579 35.46 -10.27 -9.47
C LEU A 579 36.01 -9.24 -10.47
N GLU A 580 36.87 -9.66 -11.40
CA GLU A 580 37.40 -8.76 -12.43
C GLU A 580 36.28 -8.24 -13.34
N GLN A 581 35.32 -9.10 -13.72
CA GLN A 581 34.19 -8.72 -14.56
C GLN A 581 33.21 -7.78 -13.80
N ALA A 582 32.99 -8.01 -12.51
CA ALA A 582 32.19 -7.11 -11.68
C ALA A 582 32.86 -5.74 -11.55
N ALA A 583 34.17 -5.71 -11.24
CA ALA A 583 34.96 -4.49 -11.18
C ALA A 583 34.95 -3.74 -12.52
N TYR A 584 35.08 -4.44 -13.64
CA TYR A 584 34.97 -3.86 -14.98
C TYR A 584 33.62 -3.19 -15.22
N THR A 585 32.52 -3.85 -14.86
CA THR A 585 31.17 -3.27 -14.97
C THR A 585 31.02 -1.99 -14.13
N ILE A 586 31.54 -1.99 -12.89
CA ILE A 586 31.52 -0.82 -12.00
C ILE A 586 32.37 0.32 -12.57
N ALA A 587 33.57 0.02 -13.06
CA ALA A 587 34.47 1.00 -13.66
C ALA A 587 33.84 1.66 -14.90
N LEU A 588 33.20 0.86 -15.77
CA LEU A 588 32.44 1.40 -16.90
C LEU A 588 31.33 2.36 -16.44
N ALA A 589 30.59 2.00 -15.39
CA ALA A 589 29.49 2.83 -14.91
C ALA A 589 29.96 4.17 -14.31
N LEU A 590 31.13 4.16 -13.67
CA LEU A 590 31.73 5.35 -13.05
C LEU A 590 32.44 6.25 -14.06
N TYR A 591 33.15 5.67 -15.02
CA TYR A 591 34.11 6.42 -15.85
C TYR A 591 33.73 6.49 -17.34
N GLY A 592 32.80 5.64 -17.80
CA GLY A 592 32.37 5.56 -19.19
C GLY A 592 33.34 4.80 -20.10
N ASP A 593 34.61 4.70 -19.73
CA ASP A 593 35.62 3.87 -20.36
C ASP A 593 36.41 3.04 -19.34
N ALA A 594 36.57 1.76 -19.65
CA ALA A 594 37.39 0.84 -18.88
C ALA A 594 37.81 -0.33 -19.78
N GLU A 595 38.88 -1.00 -19.40
CA GLU A 595 39.25 -2.29 -19.96
C GLU A 595 39.03 -3.36 -18.89
N PRO A 596 38.64 -4.60 -19.26
CA PRO A 596 38.45 -5.65 -18.28
C PRO A 596 39.69 -5.84 -17.40
N ALA A 597 40.88 -5.86 -18.01
CA ALA A 597 42.13 -6.02 -17.29
C ALA A 597 42.51 -4.73 -16.53
N GLY A 598 42.68 -4.84 -15.21
CA GLY A 598 43.15 -3.76 -14.35
C GLY A 598 42.04 -2.92 -13.74
N SER A 599 40.77 -3.22 -14.06
CA SER A 599 39.62 -2.53 -13.46
C SER A 599 39.57 -2.74 -11.95
N LEU A 600 39.84 -3.97 -11.46
CA LEU A 600 39.87 -4.25 -10.03
C LEU A 600 40.99 -3.48 -9.31
N GLU A 601 42.18 -3.45 -9.91
CA GLU A 601 43.34 -2.72 -9.36
C GLU A 601 43.03 -1.22 -9.25
N ARG A 602 42.48 -0.63 -10.32
CA ARG A 602 42.07 0.78 -10.34
C ARG A 602 41.06 1.09 -9.24
N LEU A 603 39.95 0.37 -9.19
CA LEU A 603 38.88 0.62 -8.21
C LEU A 603 39.36 0.43 -6.77
N THR A 604 40.27 -0.51 -6.53
CA THR A 604 40.87 -0.70 -5.21
C THR A 604 41.83 0.44 -4.85
N ALA A 605 42.68 0.88 -5.80
CA ALA A 605 43.64 1.96 -5.59
C ALA A 605 42.96 3.31 -5.34
N GLU A 606 41.84 3.58 -6.01
CA GLU A 606 41.02 4.77 -5.80
C GLU A 606 40.13 4.69 -4.53
N GLY A 607 40.11 3.52 -3.87
CA GLY A 607 39.29 3.26 -2.69
C GLY A 607 37.80 3.23 -2.99
N VAL A 608 37.41 2.87 -4.23
CA VAL A 608 36.03 2.60 -4.61
C VAL A 608 35.59 1.27 -4.05
N LEU A 609 36.39 0.21 -4.22
CA LEU A 609 36.15 -1.09 -3.61
C LEU A 609 37.00 -1.23 -2.34
N THR A 610 36.36 -1.56 -1.22
CA THR A 610 37.03 -1.62 0.08
C THR A 610 37.64 -3.00 0.33
N GLN A 611 38.76 -3.03 1.08
CA GLN A 611 39.35 -4.29 1.51
C GLN A 611 38.41 -5.12 2.38
N ALA A 612 37.53 -4.47 3.15
CA ALA A 612 36.53 -5.15 3.97
C ALA A 612 35.57 -5.97 3.10
N SER A 613 34.98 -5.38 2.07
CA SER A 613 34.08 -6.09 1.15
C SER A 613 34.81 -7.14 0.30
N LEU A 614 36.04 -6.85 -0.15
CA LEU A 614 36.81 -7.82 -0.94
C LEU A 614 37.18 -9.07 -0.14
N GLN A 615 37.36 -8.95 1.18
CA GLN A 615 37.69 -10.06 2.07
C GLN A 615 36.48 -10.96 2.39
N THR A 616 35.24 -10.51 2.16
CA THR A 616 34.05 -11.36 2.33
C THR A 616 33.81 -12.30 1.15
N ILE A 617 34.50 -12.10 0.03
CA ILE A 617 34.34 -12.89 -1.18
C ILE A 617 35.10 -14.22 -1.05
N GLU A 618 34.37 -15.33 -1.04
CA GLU A 618 34.97 -16.67 -0.92
C GLU A 618 35.62 -17.16 -2.22
N ASP A 619 34.98 -16.93 -3.37
CA ASP A 619 35.46 -17.36 -4.69
C ASP A 619 35.41 -16.19 -5.70
N GLN A 620 36.57 -15.62 -6.02
CA GLN A 620 36.69 -14.52 -6.98
C GLN A 620 36.36 -14.92 -8.43
N ALA A 621 36.28 -16.21 -8.75
CA ALA A 621 35.85 -16.69 -10.06
C ALA A 621 34.33 -16.92 -10.15
N LYS A 622 33.63 -16.89 -9.01
CA LYS A 622 32.19 -17.18 -8.92
C LYS A 622 31.55 -16.37 -7.79
N LEU A 623 31.32 -15.08 -8.06
CA LEU A 623 30.64 -14.20 -7.13
C LEU A 623 29.19 -14.61 -6.89
N THR A 624 28.75 -14.46 -5.64
CA THR A 624 27.34 -14.55 -5.25
C THR A 624 26.62 -13.22 -5.46
N ASN A 625 25.29 -13.20 -5.31
CA ASN A 625 24.53 -11.94 -5.31
C ASN A 625 24.92 -11.05 -4.12
N GLY A 626 25.14 -11.64 -2.95
CA GLY A 626 25.59 -10.92 -1.76
C GLY A 626 26.90 -10.18 -2.01
N ASP A 627 27.87 -10.84 -2.64
CA ASP A 627 29.16 -10.21 -2.99
C ASP A 627 28.96 -9.02 -3.92
N VAL A 628 28.14 -9.18 -4.96
CA VAL A 628 27.79 -8.10 -5.91
C VAL A 628 27.18 -6.91 -5.18
N TYR A 629 26.25 -7.14 -4.26
CA TYR A 629 25.62 -6.06 -3.51
C TYR A 629 26.61 -5.32 -2.60
N MET A 630 27.58 -6.02 -2.01
CA MET A 630 28.67 -5.37 -1.25
C MET A 630 29.54 -4.46 -2.12
N LEU A 631 29.89 -4.91 -3.33
CA LEU A 631 30.66 -4.12 -4.29
C LEU A 631 29.89 -2.88 -4.77
N ILE A 632 28.59 -3.03 -5.04
CA ILE A 632 27.70 -1.91 -5.39
C ILE A 632 27.61 -0.91 -4.24
N LYS A 633 27.39 -1.39 -3.02
CA LYS A 633 27.32 -0.55 -1.81
C LYS A 633 28.59 0.28 -1.65
N ASP A 634 29.76 -0.33 -1.83
CA ASP A 634 31.06 0.36 -1.78
C ASP A 634 31.16 1.46 -2.87
N ALA A 635 30.80 1.13 -4.11
CA ALA A 635 30.84 2.06 -5.23
C ALA A 635 29.92 3.26 -5.03
N VAL A 636 28.67 3.02 -4.61
CA VAL A 636 27.70 4.09 -4.32
C VAL A 636 28.16 4.96 -3.16
N GLN A 637 28.62 4.35 -2.07
CA GLN A 637 29.11 5.09 -0.91
C GLN A 637 30.29 6.00 -1.28
N LYS A 638 31.20 5.52 -2.13
CA LYS A 638 32.35 6.31 -2.60
C LYS A 638 31.95 7.42 -3.55
N ALA A 639 31.10 7.13 -4.54
CA ALA A 639 30.81 8.05 -5.63
C ALA A 639 29.71 9.06 -5.28
N ALA A 640 28.63 8.60 -4.64
CA ALA A 640 27.46 9.41 -4.29
C ALA A 640 27.50 9.92 -2.85
N GLY A 641 28.35 9.35 -1.98
CA GLY A 641 28.40 9.74 -0.55
C GLY A 641 27.21 9.24 0.26
N VAL A 642 26.39 8.35 -0.30
CA VAL A 642 25.16 7.83 0.33
C VAL A 642 25.47 6.58 1.17
N THR A 643 24.83 6.48 2.33
CA THR A 643 24.81 5.28 3.18
C THR A 643 23.36 4.96 3.52
N TYR A 644 23.00 3.69 3.44
CA TYR A 644 21.66 3.15 3.66
C TYR A 644 21.56 2.38 4.99
#